data_AF-A0A6N2NAG9-F1
#
_entry.id   AF-A0A6N2NAG9-F1
#
_cell.length_a   1.000
_cell.length_b   1.000
_cell.length_c   1.000
_cell.angle_alpha   90.00
_cell.angle_beta   90.00
_cell.angle_gamma   90.00
#
_symmetry.space_group_name_H-M   'P 1'
#
loop_
_entity.id
_entity.type
_entity.pdbx_description
1 polymer ?
#
loop_
_entity_poly.entity_id
_entity_poly.type
_entity_poly.pdbx_seq_one_letter_code
_entity_poly.pdbx_strand_id
1 'polypeptide(L)'
;MSNAVVPKEPEQVMKLRGGSVLGKKTILKSDHFPGCQNKRLTPQIDGAPNYRQADSLPVHGVAIPTIEGCRNVIKHIRGRKDGKQTQVLWFNLREEPVVYINGRPFVLRDVERPFSNLEYTGINRSRVEEMEARLKEDILMEAARYGNKIVVTDELPDGQMVDQWEPVSCDSVKTPLEVYEDLQAEGYLYDYERVPITDEKSPEERDFDTLVDRIYQTDLNADIIFNCQMGRGRTTTGMVIATLVFLNRIGDSGIQRTNSVGRIFDHGLNVRDNLLNSEDALHRGEYAVVRSLIRVLEGGVDGKKQVDKVIDKCASMQNLREAIANYRNSILRQPDEMKREASLSFFVEYLERYYFLICFAVYIHSERVALRSSSFGHSSFADWMRARPELYSIIRRLLRRDPMGALGYASLKPSLMKIAESADGRPHEMGVVAALRNGEVLGSQTVLKSDHCPGCQNPGLPERVDGAPNFREVPGFPVYGVANPTIDGILSVIRRIGSSKGGRPVFWQNMREEPVIYINGKPFVLREVERPYKNMLEYTGIGRERVERMEARLKEDILREAARFEGAIMVIHETDDGQIFDAWEHVNSDSIKTPLEVFKGLETDGFPIKYARVPITDGKAPKSSDFDTLAMNIASASKDTAFVFNCQMGRGRTTTGTVIACLLKLRIDYGRPIRVIADDITHEEVESGSSSGEETGGDPAASTSDIASVKTDMEEVRAFGIDDILLLRKITRLFDNGMECREALDAIIDRCSALQNIRQAVLQYRKVVNQQHVEPRVRRVALSRGAEYLDRYFRLIAFAAYLGSEAFDGFCGQGESRMTFKSWLHQRPEVQAMKWSIRLRPGRFFTVPQEELRTPQESKHGDAVMEATVRVRNGSVLGKGSILKMYSFPGQRTSNHIQIQGAPHVYKVDGYPVYSMATPTIAGAKEMLEYLSVKPKIEGYLTRKVILTDLREEAVVYINGTPYVLRELNKPVDVLKHVGITGPVVELMEARLKEDIVTEIRQTGGRMLVHREEYNPATNQSCIIGYWENISADDVKTPAEVYAALKDEGYDITYRRIPLTREREALTSDVDAIQYCKEDCAGSYLFVSHTGFGGVGYAMAIMCIRLDAEAKFTPKISQTVVGRRSSSMSEANLPSELSDEEALRMGDYRDILSLTRVLTHGPKNKADVDIVIEKCAGAGHLRDDILYYNKELRKSCDDDDEQRAYLMDMGIKALRRYFFLITFRAYLYSTKASETKFTSWMDSRPELRHLCNNLRMDK
;
A
#
# COMPACT_ATOMS: atom_id res chain seq x y z
N MET A 1 -9.52 -60.66 22.85
CA MET A 1 -8.95 -60.77 21.50
C MET A 1 -9.10 -59.42 20.83
N SER A 2 -7.97 -58.76 20.60
CA SER A 2 -7.83 -57.46 19.96
C SER A 2 -8.18 -57.56 18.48
N ASN A 3 -9.19 -56.80 18.01
CA ASN A 3 -9.36 -56.59 16.58
C ASN A 3 -8.16 -55.75 16.08
N ALA A 4 -7.24 -56.41 15.39
CA ALA A 4 -6.13 -55.78 14.70
C ALA A 4 -6.71 -54.86 13.61
N VAL A 5 -6.52 -53.55 13.77
CA VAL A 5 -6.80 -52.57 12.72
C VAL A 5 -5.82 -52.88 11.58
N VAL A 6 -6.36 -53.23 10.41
CA VAL A 6 -5.60 -53.44 9.17
C VAL A 6 -4.74 -52.20 8.93
N PRO A 7 -3.42 -52.32 8.67
CA PRO A 7 -2.58 -51.16 8.35
C PRO A 7 -3.12 -50.50 7.09
N LYS A 8 -3.65 -49.28 7.21
CA LYS A 8 -3.97 -48.46 6.04
C LYS A 8 -2.65 -48.00 5.41
N GLU A 9 -2.61 -47.96 4.09
CA GLU A 9 -1.46 -47.40 3.36
C GLU A 9 -1.16 -45.97 3.86
N PRO A 10 0.10 -45.57 4.04
CA PRO A 10 0.49 -44.23 4.51
C PRO A 10 -0.22 -43.09 3.78
N GLU A 11 -0.40 -43.21 2.46
CA GLU A 11 -1.15 -42.24 1.64
C GLU A 11 -2.61 -42.06 2.09
N GLN A 12 -3.27 -43.15 2.51
CA GLN A 12 -4.65 -43.10 3.01
C GLN A 12 -4.71 -42.44 4.38
N VAL A 13 -3.70 -42.67 5.24
CA VAL A 13 -3.59 -42.01 6.54
C VAL A 13 -3.44 -40.50 6.37
N MET A 14 -2.55 -40.06 5.46
CA MET A 14 -2.33 -38.64 5.17
C MET A 14 -3.58 -37.91 4.66
N LYS A 15 -4.42 -38.59 3.85
CA LYS A 15 -5.70 -38.03 3.36
C LYS A 15 -6.78 -37.94 4.44
N LEU A 16 -6.73 -38.82 5.45
CA LEU A 16 -7.70 -38.90 6.54
C LEU A 16 -7.31 -38.10 7.79
N ARG A 17 -6.16 -37.41 7.76
CA ARG A 17 -5.70 -36.57 8.88
C ARG A 17 -6.73 -35.51 9.25
N GLY A 18 -7.07 -35.48 10.54
CA GLY A 18 -8.08 -34.59 11.11
C GLY A 18 -7.58 -33.76 12.30
N GLY A 19 -6.26 -33.66 12.48
CA GLY A 19 -5.65 -32.84 13.52
C GLY A 19 -5.86 -31.34 13.28
N SER A 20 -5.66 -30.54 14.33
CA SER A 20 -5.79 -29.08 14.26
C SER A 20 -4.65 -28.40 13.50
N VAL A 21 -3.46 -28.97 13.58
CA VAL A 21 -2.22 -28.58 12.90
C VAL A 21 -1.80 -29.68 11.93
N LEU A 22 -1.77 -30.94 12.40
CA LEU A 22 -1.55 -32.14 11.57
C LEU A 22 -2.85 -32.53 10.84
N GLY A 23 -3.27 -31.67 9.93
CA GLY A 23 -4.51 -31.82 9.15
C GLY A 23 -4.30 -32.48 7.78
N LYS A 24 -5.37 -32.51 6.99
CA LYS A 24 -5.32 -32.97 5.59
C LYS A 24 -4.21 -32.28 4.79
N LYS A 25 -3.67 -32.99 3.80
CA LYS A 25 -2.60 -32.53 2.89
C LYS A 25 -1.31 -32.13 3.62
N THR A 26 -1.01 -32.73 4.78
CA THR A 26 0.25 -32.47 5.51
C THR A 26 1.01 -33.73 5.86
N ILE A 27 2.34 -33.59 5.95
CA ILE A 27 3.29 -34.63 6.35
C ILE A 27 4.21 -34.16 7.48
N LEU A 28 4.78 -35.11 8.22
CA LEU A 28 5.84 -34.87 9.21
C LEU A 28 7.17 -35.30 8.61
N LYS A 29 7.91 -34.35 8.06
CA LYS A 29 9.18 -34.63 7.39
C LYS A 29 10.33 -34.56 8.39
N SER A 30 11.25 -35.52 8.35
CA SER A 30 12.51 -35.42 9.11
C SER A 30 13.33 -34.22 8.64
N ASP A 31 13.80 -33.42 9.60
CA ASP A 31 14.72 -32.32 9.33
C ASP A 31 16.16 -32.79 9.13
N HIS A 32 16.49 -33.99 9.59
CA HIS A 32 17.79 -34.63 9.35
C HIS A 32 17.67 -35.44 8.07
N PHE A 33 18.29 -34.94 6.99
CA PHE A 33 18.32 -35.56 5.67
C PHE A 33 19.76 -35.57 5.13
N PRO A 34 20.12 -36.43 4.16
CA PRO A 34 21.50 -36.61 3.70
C PRO A 34 22.23 -35.33 3.27
N GLY A 35 21.49 -34.33 2.75
CA GLY A 35 22.02 -33.03 2.35
C GLY A 35 22.11 -31.98 3.47
N CYS A 36 21.71 -32.28 4.70
CA CYS A 36 21.64 -31.29 5.78
C CYS A 36 23.02 -30.90 6.35
N GLN A 37 24.06 -31.74 6.18
CA GLN A 37 25.39 -31.53 6.74
C GLN A 37 26.44 -31.16 5.68
N ASN A 38 27.04 -29.99 5.84
CA ASN A 38 28.21 -29.55 5.08
C ASN A 38 29.49 -30.13 5.70
N LYS A 39 30.02 -31.18 5.08
CA LYS A 39 31.20 -31.92 5.56
C LYS A 39 32.49 -31.07 5.62
N ARG A 40 32.51 -29.87 5.01
CA ARG A 40 33.66 -28.95 5.03
C ARG A 40 33.76 -28.14 6.32
N LEU A 41 32.71 -28.07 7.13
CA LEU A 41 32.72 -27.35 8.39
C LEU A 41 33.40 -28.18 9.48
N THR A 42 34.27 -27.53 10.25
CA THR A 42 34.92 -28.11 11.43
C THR A 42 34.72 -27.18 12.64
N PRO A 43 34.48 -27.71 13.85
CA PRO A 43 34.37 -29.13 14.19
C PRO A 43 33.04 -29.76 13.76
N GLN A 44 33.03 -31.08 13.55
CA GLN A 44 31.80 -31.86 13.39
C GLN A 44 31.34 -32.35 14.76
N ILE A 45 30.13 -31.97 15.16
CA ILE A 45 29.52 -32.36 16.44
C ILE A 45 28.40 -33.34 16.14
N ASP A 46 28.45 -34.51 16.77
CA ASP A 46 27.44 -35.55 16.56
C ASP A 46 26.05 -35.07 16.99
N GLY A 47 25.05 -35.32 16.15
CA GLY A 47 23.68 -34.81 16.31
C GLY A 47 23.49 -33.31 16.08
N ALA A 48 24.53 -32.52 15.79
CA ALA A 48 24.48 -31.07 15.62
C ALA A 48 25.13 -30.61 14.29
N PRO A 49 24.42 -30.76 13.16
CA PRO A 49 24.97 -30.45 11.85
C PRO A 49 25.34 -28.96 11.70
N ASN A 50 26.36 -28.67 10.89
CA ASN A 50 26.79 -27.31 10.52
C ASN A 50 27.14 -26.38 11.69
N TYR A 51 27.54 -26.93 12.83
CA TYR A 51 28.07 -26.16 13.94
C TYR A 51 29.32 -25.36 13.51
N ARG A 52 29.36 -24.08 13.90
CA ARG A 52 30.48 -23.16 13.64
C ARG A 52 30.47 -21.96 14.58
N GLN A 53 31.61 -21.27 14.63
CA GLN A 53 31.81 -20.04 15.40
C GLN A 53 32.14 -18.88 14.44
N ALA A 54 31.73 -17.66 14.79
CA ALA A 54 32.12 -16.43 14.08
C ALA A 54 33.55 -16.03 14.49
N ASP A 55 34.54 -16.47 13.72
CA ASP A 55 35.97 -16.37 14.06
C ASP A 55 36.25 -16.80 15.52
N SER A 56 36.72 -15.86 16.36
CA SER A 56 37.03 -16.03 17.77
C SER A 56 36.02 -15.37 18.72
N LEU A 57 34.87 -14.90 18.19
CA LEU A 57 33.83 -14.23 18.96
C LEU A 57 32.88 -15.24 19.61
N PRO A 58 32.20 -14.91 20.73
CA PRO A 58 31.28 -15.82 21.44
C PRO A 58 29.92 -15.95 20.73
N VAL A 59 29.93 -16.03 19.39
CA VAL A 59 28.75 -16.14 18.54
C VAL A 59 28.87 -17.39 17.69
N HIS A 60 27.90 -18.28 17.77
CA HIS A 60 27.90 -19.61 17.16
C HIS A 60 26.65 -19.84 16.32
N GLY A 61 26.74 -20.71 15.33
CA GLY A 61 25.63 -21.12 14.48
C GLY A 61 25.59 -22.62 14.29
N VAL A 62 24.39 -23.20 14.22
CA VAL A 62 24.18 -24.64 14.02
C VAL A 62 22.90 -24.89 13.20
N ALA A 63 22.80 -26.02 12.50
CA ALA A 63 21.53 -26.51 11.98
C ALA A 63 20.64 -27.02 13.12
N ILE A 64 19.40 -27.42 12.84
CA ILE A 64 18.52 -27.97 13.88
C ILE A 64 19.18 -29.25 14.46
N PRO A 65 19.56 -29.26 15.75
CA PRO A 65 20.21 -30.42 16.35
C PRO A 65 19.19 -31.44 16.84
N THR A 66 19.63 -32.68 17.05
CA THR A 66 18.93 -33.65 17.91
C THR A 66 19.04 -33.22 19.38
N ILE A 67 18.23 -33.82 20.27
CA ILE A 67 18.34 -33.55 21.71
C ILE A 67 19.76 -33.83 22.23
N GLU A 68 20.39 -34.93 21.80
CA GLU A 68 21.78 -35.22 22.18
C GLU A 68 22.78 -34.27 21.50
N GLY A 69 22.49 -33.82 20.28
CA GLY A 69 23.25 -32.78 19.60
C GLY A 69 23.32 -31.48 20.40
N CYS A 70 22.21 -31.05 21.01
CA CYS A 70 22.21 -29.90 21.92
C CYS A 70 23.21 -30.09 23.07
N ARG A 71 23.18 -31.27 23.74
CA ARG A 71 24.12 -31.58 24.83
C ARG A 71 25.57 -31.56 24.36
N ASN A 72 25.85 -32.12 23.19
CA ASN A 72 27.18 -32.18 22.61
C ASN A 72 27.74 -30.79 22.25
N VAL A 73 26.91 -29.88 21.72
CA VAL A 73 27.31 -28.50 21.45
C VAL A 73 27.70 -27.79 22.75
N ILE A 74 26.91 -27.95 23.82
CA ILE A 74 27.19 -27.29 25.10
C ILE A 74 28.47 -27.87 25.74
N LYS A 75 28.65 -29.20 25.72
CA LYS A 75 29.88 -29.86 26.18
C LYS A 75 31.11 -29.32 25.44
N HIS A 76 31.01 -29.15 24.12
CA HIS A 76 32.08 -28.61 23.29
C HIS A 76 32.46 -27.16 23.65
N ILE A 77 31.46 -26.29 23.86
CA ILE A 77 31.71 -24.89 24.25
C ILE A 77 32.34 -24.82 25.65
N ARG A 78 31.84 -25.61 26.61
CA ARG A 78 32.41 -25.68 27.97
C ARG A 78 33.84 -26.20 27.99
N GLY A 79 34.14 -27.20 27.18
CA GLY A 79 35.48 -27.79 27.06
C GLY A 79 36.56 -26.79 26.63
N ARG A 80 36.19 -25.68 25.98
CA ARG A 80 37.10 -24.61 25.55
C ARG A 80 37.41 -23.57 26.63
N LYS A 81 36.67 -23.53 27.74
CA LYS A 81 36.76 -22.48 28.79
C LYS A 81 37.28 -23.00 30.13
N ASP A 82 38.16 -24.03 30.12
CA ASP A 82 38.76 -24.65 31.31
C ASP A 82 37.74 -25.02 32.41
N GLY A 83 36.55 -25.47 32.04
CA GLY A 83 35.52 -25.91 32.98
C GLY A 83 34.75 -24.79 33.70
N LYS A 84 34.96 -23.51 33.37
CA LYS A 84 34.14 -22.42 33.92
C LYS A 84 32.70 -22.50 33.41
N GLN A 85 31.73 -22.44 34.34
CA GLN A 85 30.31 -22.44 34.01
C GLN A 85 29.99 -21.22 33.14
N THR A 86 29.59 -21.46 31.89
CA THR A 86 29.35 -20.42 30.90
C THR A 86 27.86 -20.37 30.58
N GLN A 87 27.27 -19.18 30.66
CA GLN A 87 25.89 -18.94 30.26
C GLN A 87 25.76 -19.05 28.74
N VAL A 88 24.74 -19.77 28.26
CA VAL A 88 24.43 -19.91 26.84
C VAL A 88 23.07 -19.30 26.56
N LEU A 89 23.01 -18.37 25.61
CA LEU A 89 21.75 -17.87 25.06
C LEU A 89 21.52 -18.51 23.69
N TRP A 90 20.48 -19.32 23.57
CA TRP A 90 20.16 -20.08 22.37
C TRP A 90 18.93 -19.54 21.67
N PHE A 91 19.14 -19.03 20.46
CA PHE A 91 18.09 -18.54 19.57
C PHE A 91 17.69 -19.60 18.54
N ASN A 92 16.41 -19.96 18.52
CA ASN A 92 15.81 -20.67 17.40
C ASN A 92 15.09 -19.68 16.49
N LEU A 93 15.54 -19.60 15.23
CA LEU A 93 15.06 -18.61 14.26
C LEU A 93 13.93 -19.10 13.35
N ARG A 94 13.32 -20.25 13.64
CA ARG A 94 12.34 -20.88 12.76
C ARG A 94 10.92 -20.35 12.98
N GLU A 95 10.21 -20.05 11.91
CA GLU A 95 8.76 -19.81 11.96
C GLU A 95 7.94 -21.09 11.78
N GLU A 96 8.54 -22.16 11.26
CA GLU A 96 7.86 -23.43 11.04
C GLU A 96 7.66 -24.17 12.37
N PRO A 97 6.50 -24.81 12.61
CA PRO A 97 6.32 -25.64 13.80
C PRO A 97 7.18 -26.90 13.71
N VAL A 98 8.01 -27.12 14.73
CA VAL A 98 8.92 -28.27 14.87
C VAL A 98 8.47 -29.13 16.04
N VAL A 99 8.66 -30.44 15.93
CA VAL A 99 8.44 -31.40 17.02
C VAL A 99 9.59 -32.39 17.06
N TYR A 100 9.97 -32.84 18.25
CA TYR A 100 10.94 -33.91 18.43
C TYR A 100 10.21 -35.22 18.67
N ILE A 101 10.55 -36.26 17.90
CA ILE A 101 10.04 -37.63 18.08
C ILE A 101 11.25 -38.54 18.29
N ASN A 102 11.29 -39.27 19.40
CA ASN A 102 12.40 -40.14 19.79
C ASN A 102 13.77 -39.41 19.75
N GLY A 103 13.78 -38.12 20.12
CA GLY A 103 14.98 -37.28 20.12
C GLY A 103 15.40 -36.70 18.76
N ARG A 104 14.72 -37.05 17.67
CA ARG A 104 14.95 -36.54 16.31
C ARG A 104 13.98 -35.39 15.97
N PRO A 105 14.42 -34.32 15.30
CA PRO A 105 13.54 -33.22 14.89
C PRO A 105 12.75 -33.52 13.60
N PHE A 106 11.45 -33.21 13.62
CA PHE A 106 10.52 -33.29 12.49
C PHE A 106 9.79 -31.96 12.29
N VAL A 107 9.49 -31.63 11.04
CA VAL A 107 8.80 -30.40 10.63
C VAL A 107 7.53 -30.71 9.83
N LEU A 108 6.50 -29.90 10.03
CA LEU A 108 5.25 -29.98 9.24
C LEU A 108 5.46 -29.45 7.81
N ARG A 109 5.02 -30.21 6.80
CA ARG A 109 5.07 -29.84 5.38
C ARG A 109 3.75 -30.06 4.67
N ASP A 110 3.55 -29.37 3.56
CA ASP A 110 2.49 -29.68 2.60
C ASP A 110 2.88 -30.92 1.78
N VAL A 111 1.96 -31.85 1.59
CA VAL A 111 2.20 -33.10 0.86
C VAL A 111 2.47 -32.85 -0.64
N GLU A 112 1.86 -31.81 -1.24
CA GLU A 112 2.06 -31.46 -2.65
C GLU A 112 3.38 -30.71 -2.86
N ARG A 113 3.95 -30.14 -1.78
CA ARG A 113 5.20 -29.36 -1.81
C ARG A 113 6.11 -29.72 -0.62
N PRO A 114 6.58 -30.98 -0.50
CA PRO A 114 7.28 -31.47 0.68
C PRO A 114 8.63 -30.78 0.92
N PHE A 115 9.22 -30.17 -0.12
CA PHE A 115 10.47 -29.42 -0.05
C PHE A 115 10.29 -27.92 0.27
N SER A 116 9.06 -27.39 0.24
CA SER A 116 8.76 -25.97 0.52
C SER A 116 8.37 -25.78 1.99
N ASN A 117 8.84 -24.71 2.64
CA ASN A 117 8.42 -24.37 4.00
C ASN A 117 6.97 -23.89 4.00
N LEU A 118 6.26 -24.12 5.11
CA LEU A 118 5.00 -23.42 5.36
C LEU A 118 5.34 -22.01 5.84
N GLU A 119 4.87 -20.99 5.12
CA GLU A 119 5.18 -19.59 5.42
C GLU A 119 4.08 -18.93 6.25
N TYR A 120 4.44 -18.39 7.41
CA TYR A 120 3.55 -17.65 8.31
C TYR A 120 4.16 -16.28 8.67
N THR A 121 4.71 -15.59 7.66
CA THR A 121 5.50 -14.36 7.82
C THR A 121 4.95 -13.42 8.89
N GLY A 122 5.81 -13.08 9.85
CA GLY A 122 5.51 -12.18 10.96
C GLY A 122 4.89 -12.85 12.21
N ILE A 123 4.62 -14.17 12.18
CA ILE A 123 4.13 -14.90 13.36
C ILE A 123 5.05 -14.69 14.56
N ASN A 124 4.50 -14.62 15.78
CA ASN A 124 5.30 -14.40 16.99
C ASN A 124 5.62 -15.71 17.72
N ARG A 125 6.55 -15.64 18.69
CA ARG A 125 6.95 -16.76 19.56
C ARG A 125 5.77 -17.55 20.12
N SER A 126 4.90 -16.87 20.87
CA SER A 126 3.78 -17.51 21.58
C SER A 126 2.88 -18.34 20.66
N ARG A 127 2.65 -17.87 19.42
CA ARG A 127 1.75 -18.55 18.47
C ARG A 127 2.40 -19.75 17.81
N VAL A 128 3.70 -19.67 17.49
CA VAL A 128 4.45 -20.83 16.98
C VAL A 128 4.50 -21.91 18.06
N GLU A 129 4.81 -21.56 19.30
CA GLU A 129 4.87 -22.52 20.42
C GLU A 129 3.48 -23.14 20.71
N GLU A 130 2.38 -22.36 20.65
CA GLU A 130 1.00 -22.91 20.72
C GLU A 130 0.68 -23.87 19.56
N MET A 131 1.19 -23.59 18.34
CA MET A 131 1.03 -24.52 17.21
C MET A 131 1.85 -25.80 17.42
N GLU A 132 3.06 -25.71 17.98
CA GLU A 132 3.91 -26.87 18.30
C GLU A 132 3.27 -27.75 19.40
N ALA A 133 2.66 -27.14 20.42
CA ALA A 133 1.92 -27.86 21.46
C ALA A 133 0.71 -28.63 20.88
N ARG A 134 -0.10 -27.97 20.04
CA ARG A 134 -1.23 -28.62 19.36
C ARG A 134 -0.78 -29.68 18.35
N LEU A 135 0.37 -29.49 17.70
CA LEU A 135 0.96 -30.49 16.81
C LEU A 135 1.34 -31.76 17.60
N LYS A 136 1.94 -31.61 18.79
CA LYS A 136 2.21 -32.73 19.70
C LYS A 136 0.92 -33.46 20.09
N GLU A 137 -0.13 -32.74 20.45
CA GLU A 137 -1.44 -33.35 20.76
C GLU A 137 -2.02 -34.12 19.56
N ASP A 138 -1.98 -33.54 18.36
CA ASP A 138 -2.45 -34.20 17.15
C ASP A 138 -1.70 -35.50 16.85
N ILE A 139 -0.36 -35.50 17.04
CA ILE A 139 0.48 -36.69 16.87
C ILE A 139 0.08 -37.79 17.84
N LEU A 140 -0.11 -37.46 19.12
CA LEU A 140 -0.50 -38.44 20.14
C LEU A 140 -1.90 -39.00 19.87
N MET A 141 -2.84 -38.15 19.45
CA MET A 141 -4.20 -38.57 19.08
C MET A 141 -4.21 -39.46 17.83
N GLU A 142 -3.44 -39.13 16.80
CA GLU A 142 -3.30 -39.99 15.60
C GLU A 142 -2.64 -41.31 15.95
N ALA A 143 -1.55 -41.29 16.73
CA ALA A 143 -0.84 -42.49 17.13
C ALA A 143 -1.70 -43.45 17.96
N ALA A 144 -2.54 -42.94 18.85
CA ALA A 144 -3.50 -43.75 19.61
C ALA A 144 -4.47 -44.53 18.70
N ARG A 145 -4.80 -44.01 17.51
CA ARG A 145 -5.66 -44.71 16.53
C ARG A 145 -4.94 -45.81 15.76
N TYR A 146 -3.61 -45.71 15.65
CA TYR A 146 -2.77 -46.62 14.85
C TYR A 146 -1.77 -47.41 15.70
N GLY A 147 -2.18 -47.80 16.92
CA GLY A 147 -1.38 -48.69 17.77
C GLY A 147 -0.09 -48.07 18.29
N ASN A 148 -0.14 -46.81 18.70
CA ASN A 148 1.00 -46.00 19.18
C ASN A 148 2.10 -45.80 18.13
N LYS A 149 1.70 -45.67 16.86
CA LYS A 149 2.61 -45.36 15.75
C LYS A 149 2.10 -44.18 14.94
N ILE A 150 3.03 -43.35 14.45
CA ILE A 150 2.74 -42.20 13.60
C ILE A 150 3.45 -42.36 12.25
N VAL A 151 2.84 -41.90 11.16
CA VAL A 151 3.51 -41.85 9.85
C VAL A 151 4.39 -40.61 9.77
N VAL A 152 5.68 -40.82 9.59
CA VAL A 152 6.70 -39.80 9.30
C VAL A 152 7.31 -40.04 7.93
N THR A 153 7.86 -38.99 7.33
CA THR A 153 8.47 -39.03 5.99
C THR A 153 9.95 -38.68 6.09
N ASP A 154 10.81 -39.60 5.63
CA ASP A 154 12.25 -39.37 5.49
C ASP A 154 12.60 -39.06 4.03
N GLU A 155 13.70 -38.32 3.83
CA GLU A 155 14.24 -37.99 2.51
C GLU A 155 15.51 -38.82 2.27
N LEU A 156 15.50 -39.62 1.21
CA LEU A 156 16.64 -40.43 0.79
C LEU A 156 17.70 -39.59 0.03
N PRO A 157 18.94 -40.09 -0.14
CA PRO A 157 20.00 -39.35 -0.83
C PRO A 157 19.70 -38.99 -2.29
N ASP A 158 18.77 -39.70 -2.94
CA ASP A 158 18.28 -39.44 -4.30
C ASP A 158 17.12 -38.43 -4.35
N GLY A 159 16.69 -37.91 -3.19
CA GLY A 159 15.58 -36.97 -3.06
C GLY A 159 14.20 -37.65 -2.98
N GLN A 160 14.12 -38.98 -2.97
CA GLN A 160 12.86 -39.69 -2.80
C GLN A 160 12.32 -39.52 -1.37
N MET A 161 11.01 -39.24 -1.25
CA MET A 161 10.29 -39.22 0.02
C MET A 161 9.82 -40.64 0.36
N VAL A 162 10.14 -41.10 1.57
CA VAL A 162 9.77 -42.44 2.05
C VAL A 162 8.99 -42.31 3.34
N ASP A 163 7.77 -42.84 3.32
CA ASP A 163 6.90 -42.87 4.49
C ASP A 163 7.18 -44.11 5.33
N GLN A 164 7.25 -43.92 6.64
CA GLN A 164 7.49 -44.98 7.60
C GLN A 164 6.67 -44.80 8.87
N TRP A 165 6.39 -45.92 9.52
CA TRP A 165 5.70 -45.95 10.81
C TRP A 165 6.70 -45.83 11.96
N GLU A 166 6.67 -44.70 12.65
CA GLU A 166 7.50 -44.42 13.81
C GLU A 166 6.74 -44.74 15.11
N PRO A 167 7.29 -45.55 16.04
CA PRO A 167 6.67 -45.79 17.33
C PRO A 167 6.76 -44.54 18.21
N VAL A 168 5.66 -44.20 18.89
CA VAL A 168 5.59 -43.00 19.75
C VAL A 168 4.93 -43.29 21.09
N SER A 169 5.44 -42.63 22.13
CA SER A 169 4.84 -42.58 23.46
C SER A 169 4.67 -41.12 23.90
N CYS A 170 3.99 -40.88 25.03
CA CYS A 170 3.80 -39.53 25.54
C CYS A 170 5.14 -38.82 25.86
N ASP A 171 6.13 -39.56 26.36
CA ASP A 171 7.45 -39.01 26.70
C ASP A 171 8.38 -38.85 25.50
N SER A 172 8.07 -39.55 24.40
CA SER A 172 8.93 -39.58 23.22
C SER A 172 8.65 -38.46 22.22
N VAL A 173 7.52 -37.75 22.37
CA VAL A 173 7.15 -36.59 21.57
C VAL A 173 7.31 -35.32 22.42
N LYS A 174 8.21 -34.41 22.02
CA LYS A 174 8.50 -33.17 22.74
C LYS A 174 8.45 -31.95 21.83
N THR A 175 7.96 -30.82 22.33
CA THR A 175 8.10 -29.53 21.66
C THR A 175 9.53 -28.99 21.85
N PRO A 176 10.01 -28.05 21.01
CA PRO A 176 11.29 -27.40 21.23
C PRO A 176 11.39 -26.78 22.62
N LEU A 177 10.35 -26.09 23.10
CA LEU A 177 10.33 -25.49 24.44
C LEU A 177 10.57 -26.54 25.53
N GLU A 178 9.82 -27.65 25.51
CA GLU A 178 9.99 -28.76 26.46
C GLU A 178 11.40 -29.35 26.43
N VAL A 179 12.00 -29.50 25.23
CA VAL A 179 13.38 -29.98 25.10
C VAL A 179 14.37 -29.05 25.80
N TYR A 180 14.20 -27.73 25.67
CA TYR A 180 15.10 -26.77 26.31
C TYR A 180 14.86 -26.63 27.82
N GLU A 181 13.62 -26.75 28.29
CA GLU A 181 13.27 -26.81 29.72
C GLU A 181 13.90 -28.04 30.39
N ASP A 182 13.86 -29.21 29.72
CA ASP A 182 14.54 -30.42 30.20
C ASP A 182 16.05 -30.22 30.32
N LEU A 183 16.67 -29.59 29.31
CA LEU A 183 18.10 -29.27 29.34
C LEU A 183 18.44 -28.27 30.45
N GLN A 184 17.58 -27.30 30.76
CA GLN A 184 17.76 -26.41 31.92
C GLN A 184 17.70 -27.19 33.24
N ALA A 185 16.74 -28.11 33.38
CA ALA A 185 16.58 -28.95 34.56
C ALA A 185 17.78 -29.90 34.79
N GLU A 186 18.48 -30.30 33.74
CA GLU A 186 19.75 -31.06 33.80
C GLU A 186 20.95 -30.24 34.34
N GLY A 187 20.76 -28.95 34.70
CA GLY A 187 21.78 -28.10 35.31
C GLY A 187 22.61 -27.29 34.31
N TYR A 188 22.16 -27.17 33.06
CA TYR A 188 22.81 -26.32 32.07
C TYR A 188 22.39 -24.83 32.26
N LEU A 189 23.35 -23.91 32.38
CA LEU A 189 23.08 -22.45 32.38
C LEU A 189 22.65 -22.00 30.98
N TYR A 190 21.37 -22.13 30.71
CA TYR A 190 20.81 -22.12 29.38
C TYR A 190 19.61 -21.18 29.33
N ASP A 191 19.59 -20.23 28.40
CA ASP A 191 18.46 -19.34 28.15
C ASP A 191 17.97 -19.56 26.71
N TYR A 192 16.70 -19.91 26.54
CA TYR A 192 16.10 -20.24 25.26
C TYR A 192 15.19 -19.12 24.76
N GLU A 193 15.41 -18.70 23.52
CA GLU A 193 14.58 -17.70 22.85
C GLU A 193 14.17 -18.17 21.45
N ARG A 194 12.87 -18.02 21.13
CA ARG A 194 12.34 -18.28 19.78
C ARG A 194 12.07 -16.95 19.09
N VAL A 195 12.76 -16.68 17.98
CA VAL A 195 12.55 -15.49 17.13
C VAL A 195 12.19 -15.97 15.73
N PRO A 196 10.90 -16.21 15.43
CA PRO A 196 10.46 -16.80 14.18
C PRO A 196 10.70 -15.89 12.97
N ILE A 197 11.70 -16.22 12.14
CA ILE A 197 12.03 -15.49 10.91
C ILE A 197 11.66 -16.37 9.70
N THR A 198 11.01 -15.75 8.71
CA THR A 198 10.67 -16.41 7.44
C THR A 198 11.90 -16.82 6.67
N ASP A 199 11.89 -18.04 6.16
CA ASP A 199 13.04 -18.56 5.42
C ASP A 199 13.29 -17.77 4.14
N GLU A 200 14.57 -17.62 3.79
CA GLU A 200 15.05 -16.90 2.60
C GLU A 200 14.65 -15.40 2.50
N LYS A 201 13.79 -14.85 3.37
CA LYS A 201 13.44 -13.42 3.46
C LYS A 201 14.35 -12.64 4.41
N SER A 202 14.32 -11.31 4.31
CA SER A 202 14.95 -10.44 5.33
C SER A 202 14.17 -10.53 6.66
N PRO A 203 14.84 -10.51 7.84
CA PRO A 203 14.15 -10.31 9.10
C PRO A 203 13.33 -9.02 9.09
N GLU A 204 12.18 -9.02 9.77
CA GLU A 204 11.40 -7.81 9.99
C GLU A 204 12.08 -6.92 11.04
N GLU A 205 11.77 -5.62 11.04
CA GLU A 205 12.39 -4.65 11.94
C GLU A 205 12.25 -5.03 13.43
N ARG A 206 11.10 -5.63 13.79
CA ARG A 206 10.82 -6.10 15.16
C ARG A 206 11.69 -7.30 15.56
N ASP A 207 12.15 -8.09 14.60
CA ASP A 207 13.07 -9.21 14.87
C ASP A 207 14.43 -8.66 15.32
N PHE A 208 14.91 -7.58 14.69
CA PHE A 208 16.12 -6.89 15.13
C PHE A 208 15.97 -6.36 16.55
N ASP A 209 14.84 -5.72 16.87
CA ASP A 209 14.56 -5.19 18.21
C ASP A 209 14.58 -6.31 19.27
N THR A 210 13.88 -7.42 19.01
CA THR A 210 13.83 -8.58 19.91
C THR A 210 15.22 -9.18 20.13
N LEU A 211 16.02 -9.34 19.06
CA LEU A 211 17.39 -9.85 19.16
C LEU A 211 18.28 -8.91 19.97
N VAL A 212 18.21 -7.60 19.73
CA VAL A 212 18.97 -6.59 20.47
C VAL A 212 18.64 -6.66 21.95
N ASP A 213 17.36 -6.59 22.31
CA ASP A 213 16.91 -6.56 23.70
C ASP A 213 17.41 -7.79 24.48
N ARG A 214 17.26 -8.99 23.92
CA ARG A 214 17.70 -10.23 24.57
C ARG A 214 19.22 -10.35 24.67
N ILE A 215 19.96 -9.92 23.64
CA ILE A 215 21.43 -9.93 23.67
C ILE A 215 21.97 -8.93 24.71
N TYR A 216 21.37 -7.74 24.85
CA TYR A 216 21.80 -6.74 25.83
C TYR A 216 21.50 -7.12 27.28
N GLN A 217 20.42 -7.89 27.53
CA GLN A 217 20.09 -8.44 28.85
C GLN A 217 21.08 -9.53 29.33
N THR A 218 21.89 -10.07 28.42
CA THR A 218 22.80 -11.20 28.70
C THR A 218 24.22 -10.73 29.06
N ASP A 219 24.93 -11.45 29.93
CA ASP A 219 26.34 -11.17 30.27
C ASP A 219 27.22 -11.12 29.00
N LEU A 220 28.23 -10.25 29.00
CA LEU A 220 29.25 -10.16 27.95
C LEU A 220 30.04 -11.47 27.76
N ASN A 221 30.14 -12.29 28.81
CA ASN A 221 30.86 -13.56 28.78
C ASN A 221 30.03 -14.75 28.28
N ALA A 222 28.73 -14.55 28.01
CA ALA A 222 27.84 -15.59 27.54
C ALA A 222 28.10 -15.94 26.06
N ASP A 223 27.90 -17.21 25.70
CA ASP A 223 27.94 -17.66 24.32
C ASP A 223 26.54 -17.58 23.70
N ILE A 224 26.44 -16.96 22.53
CA ILE A 224 25.18 -16.78 21.80
C ILE A 224 25.15 -17.80 20.65
N ILE A 225 24.12 -18.64 20.61
CA ILE A 225 23.97 -19.70 19.61
C ILE A 225 22.72 -19.47 18.78
N PHE A 226 22.83 -19.58 17.47
CA PHE A 226 21.69 -19.47 16.55
C PHE A 226 21.45 -20.78 15.81
N ASN A 227 20.19 -21.21 15.72
CA ASN A 227 19.80 -22.32 14.85
C ASN A 227 18.62 -21.99 13.94
N CYS A 228 18.61 -22.59 12.76
CA CYS A 228 17.46 -22.67 11.86
C CYS A 228 17.35 -24.11 11.32
N GLN A 229 16.64 -24.34 10.20
CA GLN A 229 16.57 -25.68 9.61
C GLN A 229 17.97 -26.21 9.25
N MET A 230 18.65 -25.59 8.29
CA MET A 230 19.96 -26.03 7.79
C MET A 230 21.15 -25.31 8.45
N GLY A 231 20.90 -24.34 9.33
CA GLY A 231 21.95 -23.49 9.88
C GLY A 231 22.57 -22.54 8.84
N ARG A 232 21.87 -22.24 7.73
CA ARG A 232 22.37 -21.45 6.59
C ARG A 232 21.92 -19.98 6.66
N GLY A 233 20.90 -19.58 5.90
CA GLY A 233 20.51 -18.16 5.73
C GLY A 233 20.11 -17.45 7.02
N ARG A 234 19.05 -17.93 7.70
CA ARG A 234 18.55 -17.35 8.96
C ARG A 234 19.62 -17.32 10.06
N THR A 235 20.29 -18.46 10.29
CA THR A 235 21.37 -18.57 11.29
C THR A 235 22.52 -17.61 11.02
N THR A 236 23.05 -17.54 9.80
CA THR A 236 24.14 -16.60 9.49
C THR A 236 23.69 -15.15 9.70
N THR A 237 22.43 -14.82 9.38
CA THR A 237 21.88 -13.49 9.61
C THR A 237 21.82 -13.15 11.10
N GLY A 238 21.34 -14.06 11.94
CA GLY A 238 21.36 -13.91 13.40
C GLY A 238 22.78 -13.75 13.95
N MET A 239 23.74 -14.53 13.45
CA MET A 239 25.16 -14.39 13.82
C MET A 239 25.73 -13.02 13.45
N VAL A 240 25.41 -12.50 12.26
CA VAL A 240 25.84 -11.15 11.83
C VAL A 240 25.26 -10.07 12.74
N ILE A 241 23.95 -10.14 13.04
CA ILE A 241 23.26 -9.20 13.94
C ILE A 241 23.90 -9.24 15.33
N ALA A 242 24.06 -10.42 15.91
CA ALA A 242 24.66 -10.58 17.23
C ALA A 242 26.11 -10.12 17.28
N THR A 243 26.88 -10.34 16.21
CA THR A 243 28.25 -9.85 16.11
C THR A 243 28.32 -8.32 16.05
N LEU A 244 27.43 -7.67 15.29
CA LEU A 244 27.34 -6.20 15.26
C LEU A 244 27.01 -5.63 16.65
N VAL A 245 26.04 -6.24 17.33
CA VAL A 245 25.65 -5.86 18.71
C VAL A 245 26.81 -6.07 19.68
N PHE A 246 27.47 -7.24 19.62
CA PHE A 246 28.61 -7.56 20.48
C PHE A 246 29.77 -6.58 20.31
N LEU A 247 30.17 -6.28 19.07
CA LEU A 247 31.22 -5.30 18.76
C LEU A 247 30.85 -3.89 19.29
N ASN A 248 29.58 -3.51 19.25
CA ASN A 248 29.11 -2.26 19.85
C ASN A 248 29.21 -2.26 21.38
N ARG A 249 28.85 -3.38 22.03
CA ARG A 249 28.92 -3.53 23.50
C ARG A 249 30.36 -3.37 24.02
N ILE A 250 31.33 -4.05 23.40
CA ILE A 250 32.75 -3.97 23.78
C ILE A 250 33.46 -2.70 23.27
N GLY A 251 32.79 -1.93 22.41
CA GLY A 251 33.28 -0.68 21.86
C GLY A 251 34.29 -0.79 20.71
N ASP A 252 34.53 -2.00 20.20
CA ASP A 252 35.31 -2.29 19.00
C ASP A 252 34.46 -2.16 17.72
N SER A 253 33.67 -1.10 17.67
CA SER A 253 32.60 -0.97 16.69
C SER A 253 33.08 -0.37 15.36
N GLY A 254 34.36 0.03 15.26
CA GLY A 254 35.03 0.48 14.03
C GLY A 254 34.55 1.82 13.45
N ILE A 255 33.37 2.31 13.82
CA ILE A 255 32.83 3.62 13.43
C ILE A 255 33.21 4.66 14.50
N GLN A 256 34.08 5.61 14.15
CA GLN A 256 34.42 6.71 15.07
C GLN A 256 33.19 7.59 15.31
N ARG A 257 32.84 7.84 16.58
CA ARG A 257 31.87 8.88 16.93
C ARG A 257 32.50 10.24 16.64
N THR A 258 32.21 10.78 15.47
CA THR A 258 32.52 12.17 15.20
C THR A 258 31.27 12.99 15.54
N ASN A 259 31.32 13.72 16.67
CA ASN A 259 30.51 14.94 16.84
C ASN A 259 31.04 16.09 15.96
N SER A 260 31.92 15.76 15.01
CA SER A 260 32.59 16.63 14.08
C SER A 260 32.27 16.14 12.67
N VAL A 261 31.49 16.94 11.96
CA VAL A 261 31.44 17.01 10.50
C VAL A 261 32.69 16.40 9.81
N GLY A 262 32.52 15.23 9.19
CA GLY A 262 33.26 14.79 8.01
C GLY A 262 34.79 14.60 8.05
N ARG A 263 35.38 13.84 8.99
CA ARG A 263 36.77 13.35 8.85
C ARG A 263 36.85 11.82 8.76
N ILE A 264 37.12 11.31 7.55
CA ILE A 264 37.59 9.93 7.30
C ILE A 264 39.12 9.99 7.17
N PHE A 265 39.82 9.06 7.83
CA PHE A 265 41.28 8.95 7.75
C PHE A 265 41.73 8.48 6.36
N ASP A 266 42.72 9.20 5.83
CA ASP A 266 43.41 8.94 4.58
C ASP A 266 44.32 7.71 4.73
N HIS A 267 44.11 6.64 3.95
CA HIS A 267 45.10 5.56 3.84
C HIS A 267 45.08 4.88 2.47
N GLY A 268 46.22 5.00 1.79
CA GLY A 268 46.83 3.88 1.05
C GLY A 268 46.46 3.75 -0.42
N LEU A 269 47.23 4.40 -1.27
CA LEU A 269 47.38 4.10 -2.70
C LEU A 269 47.68 2.60 -2.91
N ASN A 270 46.66 1.83 -3.28
CA ASN A 270 46.77 0.58 -4.02
C ASN A 270 45.59 0.49 -5.01
N VAL A 271 45.37 1.58 -5.76
CA VAL A 271 44.29 1.73 -6.74
C VAL A 271 44.88 1.65 -8.14
N ARG A 272 45.52 0.52 -8.48
CA ARG A 272 45.93 0.24 -9.86
C ARG A 272 45.03 -0.77 -10.60
N ASP A 273 44.06 -1.36 -9.90
CA ASP A 273 43.11 -2.34 -10.49
C ASP A 273 41.62 -1.93 -10.45
N ASN A 274 41.27 -0.72 -9.98
CA ASN A 274 39.86 -0.30 -9.88
C ASN A 274 39.35 0.41 -11.15
N LEU A 275 39.30 -0.30 -12.30
CA LEU A 275 38.51 0.15 -13.45
C LEU A 275 37.12 -0.52 -13.45
N LEU A 276 36.09 0.34 -13.47
CA LEU A 276 34.70 0.20 -13.96
C LEU A 276 33.99 -1.17 -13.91
N ASN A 277 32.78 -1.19 -13.32
CA ASN A 277 31.70 -2.16 -13.64
C ASN A 277 32.12 -3.64 -13.76
N SER A 278 33.15 -4.05 -13.03
CA SER A 278 33.64 -5.43 -13.03
C SER A 278 32.76 -6.28 -12.11
N GLU A 279 32.74 -7.61 -12.35
CA GLU A 279 32.12 -8.55 -11.42
C GLU A 279 32.59 -8.33 -9.97
N ASP A 280 33.79 -7.77 -9.76
CA ASP A 280 34.33 -7.44 -8.44
C ASP A 280 33.56 -6.35 -7.70
N ALA A 281 33.05 -5.32 -8.39
CA ALA A 281 32.21 -4.29 -7.75
C ALA A 281 30.90 -4.89 -7.23
N LEU A 282 30.36 -5.86 -7.97
CA LEU A 282 29.16 -6.60 -7.56
C LEU A 282 29.47 -7.56 -6.39
N HIS A 283 30.62 -8.22 -6.39
CA HIS A 283 31.10 -9.02 -5.23
C HIS A 283 31.32 -8.15 -3.98
N ARG A 284 31.70 -6.89 -4.14
CA ARG A 284 31.76 -5.89 -3.05
C ARG A 284 30.38 -5.35 -2.64
N GLY A 285 29.29 -5.79 -3.26
CA GLY A 285 27.93 -5.40 -2.92
C GLY A 285 27.53 -4.00 -3.40
N GLU A 286 28.20 -3.45 -4.43
CA GLU A 286 27.97 -2.09 -4.95
C GLU A 286 26.75 -1.99 -5.89
N TYR A 287 25.61 -2.56 -5.48
CA TYR A 287 24.35 -2.48 -6.22
C TYR A 287 23.75 -1.07 -6.18
N ALA A 288 22.99 -0.68 -7.21
CA ALA A 288 22.38 0.65 -7.31
C ALA A 288 21.55 1.02 -6.04
N VAL A 289 20.80 0.06 -5.50
CA VAL A 289 20.01 0.23 -4.27
C VAL A 289 20.90 0.49 -3.04
N VAL A 290 22.08 -0.15 -2.96
CA VAL A 290 23.06 0.02 -1.86
C VAL A 290 23.81 1.34 -2.02
N ARG A 291 24.22 1.71 -3.24
CA ARG A 291 24.85 3.02 -3.53
C ARG A 291 23.91 4.18 -3.19
N SER A 292 22.61 4.01 -3.45
CA SER A 292 21.57 4.98 -3.07
C SER A 292 21.40 5.06 -1.55
N LEU A 293 21.39 3.91 -0.87
CA LEU A 293 21.29 3.84 0.59
C LEU A 293 22.42 4.62 1.26
N ILE A 294 23.67 4.28 0.96
CA ILE A 294 24.83 4.84 1.68
C ILE A 294 24.98 6.35 1.48
N ARG A 295 24.42 6.89 0.39
CA ARG A 295 24.41 8.32 0.08
C ARG A 295 23.42 9.09 0.94
N VAL A 296 22.18 8.58 0.99
CA VAL A 296 21.09 9.18 1.76
C VAL A 296 21.31 8.97 3.26
N LEU A 297 21.87 7.83 3.66
CA LEU A 297 22.10 7.48 5.06
C LEU A 297 23.39 8.11 5.60
N GLU A 298 23.27 9.00 6.59
CA GLU A 298 24.40 9.53 7.36
C GLU A 298 25.16 8.38 8.04
N GLY A 299 26.47 8.29 7.83
CA GLY A 299 27.30 7.16 8.29
C GLY A 299 27.11 5.87 7.49
N GLY A 300 26.37 5.90 6.37
CA GLY A 300 26.05 4.71 5.56
C GLY A 300 27.28 4.02 4.97
N VAL A 301 28.30 4.76 4.57
CA VAL A 301 29.56 4.21 4.03
C VAL A 301 30.30 3.37 5.08
N ASP A 302 30.44 3.89 6.31
CA ASP A 302 31.13 3.17 7.38
C ASP A 302 30.27 2.04 7.95
N GLY A 303 28.95 2.22 8.01
CA GLY A 303 27.99 1.15 8.31
C GLY A 303 28.14 -0.02 7.34
N LYS A 304 28.21 0.24 6.03
CA LYS A 304 28.45 -0.79 5.02
C LYS A 304 29.79 -1.51 5.24
N LYS A 305 30.89 -0.78 5.42
CA LYS A 305 32.21 -1.39 5.66
C LYS A 305 32.20 -2.32 6.87
N GLN A 306 31.53 -1.91 7.96
CA GLN A 306 31.42 -2.73 9.16
C GLN A 306 30.61 -4.00 8.89
N VAL A 307 29.46 -3.88 8.21
CA VAL A 307 28.62 -5.03 7.83
C VAL A 307 29.39 -5.99 6.94
N ASP A 308 30.13 -5.50 5.94
CA ASP A 308 30.94 -6.34 5.05
C ASP A 308 31.96 -7.17 5.84
N LYS A 309 32.69 -6.51 6.75
CA LYS A 309 33.66 -7.17 7.64
C LYS A 309 32.98 -8.24 8.50
N VAL A 310 31.82 -7.95 9.08
CA VAL A 310 31.10 -8.90 9.95
C VAL A 310 30.51 -10.08 9.15
N ILE A 311 30.01 -9.84 7.95
CA ILE A 311 29.56 -10.90 7.03
C ILE A 311 30.72 -11.85 6.76
N ASP A 312 31.92 -11.33 6.52
CA ASP A 312 33.09 -12.16 6.25
C ASP A 312 33.47 -13.03 7.46
N LYS A 313 33.38 -12.51 8.68
CA LYS A 313 33.56 -13.31 9.92
C LYS A 313 32.54 -14.44 10.09
N CYS A 314 31.34 -14.28 9.50
CA CYS A 314 30.24 -15.24 9.60
C CYS A 314 30.11 -16.12 8.33
N ALA A 315 31.02 -16.01 7.38
CA ALA A 315 30.88 -16.56 6.03
C ALA A 315 31.10 -18.07 5.90
N SER A 316 31.52 -18.75 6.97
CA SER A 316 31.92 -20.17 6.95
C SER A 316 30.89 -21.11 6.32
N MET A 317 29.59 -20.84 6.48
CA MET A 317 28.52 -21.60 5.82
C MET A 317 27.98 -20.92 4.54
N GLN A 318 27.78 -19.61 4.57
CA GLN A 318 27.28 -18.83 3.45
C GLN A 318 27.69 -17.37 3.63
N ASN A 319 28.35 -16.78 2.63
CA ASN A 319 28.53 -15.33 2.56
C ASN A 319 27.33 -14.70 1.85
N LEU A 320 26.71 -13.70 2.48
CA LEU A 320 25.52 -13.03 1.93
C LEU A 320 25.83 -12.30 0.62
N ARG A 321 26.98 -11.63 0.52
CA ARG A 321 27.37 -10.86 -0.69
C ARG A 321 27.65 -11.78 -1.87
N GLU A 322 28.35 -12.88 -1.63
CA GLU A 322 28.59 -13.91 -2.66
C GLU A 322 27.29 -14.59 -3.09
N ALA A 323 26.37 -14.86 -2.17
CA ALA A 323 25.07 -15.44 -2.50
C ALA A 323 24.25 -14.53 -3.44
N ILE A 324 24.22 -13.22 -3.18
CA ILE A 324 23.55 -12.23 -4.06
C ILE A 324 24.17 -12.26 -5.47
N ALA A 325 25.51 -12.26 -5.56
CA ALA A 325 26.21 -12.34 -6.84
C ALA A 325 25.93 -13.65 -7.59
N ASN A 326 25.90 -14.78 -6.88
CA ASN A 326 25.58 -16.09 -7.46
C ASN A 326 24.16 -16.15 -8.01
N TYR A 327 23.16 -15.62 -7.29
CA TYR A 327 21.78 -15.54 -7.80
C TYR A 327 21.71 -14.68 -9.06
N ARG A 328 22.35 -13.50 -9.07
CA ARG A 328 22.43 -12.66 -10.27
C ARG A 328 22.99 -13.44 -11.46
N ASN A 329 24.14 -14.09 -11.29
CA ASN A 329 24.80 -14.82 -12.38
C ASN A 329 23.95 -16.02 -12.84
N SER A 330 23.24 -16.68 -11.93
CA SER A 330 22.28 -17.74 -12.26
C SER A 330 21.10 -17.20 -13.09
N ILE A 331 20.50 -16.08 -12.68
CA ILE A 331 19.38 -15.43 -13.38
C ILE A 331 19.76 -15.08 -14.81
N LEU A 332 20.95 -14.53 -15.03
CA LEU A 332 21.45 -14.15 -16.36
C LEU A 332 21.64 -15.34 -17.31
N ARG A 333 21.93 -16.52 -16.77
CA ARG A 333 22.16 -17.74 -17.55
C ARG A 333 20.94 -18.67 -17.61
N GLN A 334 19.86 -18.35 -16.89
CA GLN A 334 18.69 -19.22 -16.76
C GLN A 334 17.75 -19.04 -17.97
N PRO A 335 17.61 -20.03 -18.88
CA PRO A 335 16.68 -19.92 -20.00
C PRO A 335 15.21 -20.06 -19.59
N ASP A 336 14.92 -20.84 -18.54
CA ASP A 336 13.56 -21.10 -18.06
C ASP A 336 12.97 -19.91 -17.29
N GLU A 337 11.83 -19.39 -17.73
CA GLU A 337 11.22 -18.18 -17.18
C GLU A 337 10.76 -18.34 -15.73
N MET A 338 10.17 -19.50 -15.37
CA MET A 338 9.69 -19.76 -14.01
C MET A 338 10.86 -19.85 -13.01
N LYS A 339 11.94 -20.56 -13.38
CA LYS A 339 13.16 -20.64 -12.56
C LYS A 339 13.85 -19.29 -12.46
N ARG A 340 13.81 -18.49 -13.52
CA ARG A 340 14.35 -17.13 -13.53
C ARG A 340 13.57 -16.23 -12.58
N GLU A 341 12.24 -16.27 -12.60
CA GLU A 341 11.36 -15.52 -11.69
C GLU A 341 11.58 -15.92 -10.23
N ALA A 342 11.66 -17.23 -9.94
CA ALA A 342 11.95 -17.73 -8.59
C ALA A 342 13.32 -17.26 -8.09
N SER A 343 14.35 -17.34 -8.92
CA SER A 343 15.71 -16.87 -8.58
C SER A 343 15.76 -15.37 -8.37
N LEU A 344 15.00 -14.60 -9.16
CA LEU A 344 14.87 -13.15 -9.03
C LEU A 344 14.20 -12.77 -7.70
N SER A 345 13.21 -13.53 -7.24
CA SER A 345 12.61 -13.36 -5.92
C SER A 345 13.66 -13.52 -4.81
N PHE A 346 14.48 -14.58 -4.84
CA PHE A 346 15.55 -14.77 -3.86
C PHE A 346 16.63 -13.68 -3.91
N PHE A 347 17.03 -13.25 -5.12
CA PHE A 347 17.97 -12.13 -5.29
C PHE A 347 17.46 -10.86 -4.60
N VAL A 348 16.18 -10.53 -4.79
CA VAL A 348 15.53 -9.38 -4.17
C VAL A 348 15.56 -9.49 -2.65
N GLU A 349 15.13 -10.62 -2.09
CA GLU A 349 15.09 -10.81 -0.64
C GLU A 349 16.49 -10.76 0.02
N TYR A 350 17.51 -11.30 -0.63
CA TYR A 350 18.89 -11.28 -0.11
C TYR A 350 19.50 -9.88 -0.17
N LEU A 351 19.27 -9.15 -1.26
CA LEU A 351 19.76 -7.79 -1.40
C LEU A 351 19.04 -6.84 -0.43
N GLU A 352 17.74 -7.07 -0.17
CA GLU A 352 17.00 -6.37 0.88
C GLU A 352 17.53 -6.70 2.29
N ARG A 353 17.87 -7.97 2.56
CA ARG A 353 18.52 -8.35 3.82
C ARG A 353 19.84 -7.61 4.02
N TYR A 354 20.67 -7.52 2.99
CA TYR A 354 21.93 -6.77 3.05
C TYR A 354 21.68 -5.26 3.30
N TYR A 355 20.67 -4.69 2.64
CA TYR A 355 20.23 -3.32 2.85
C TYR A 355 19.85 -3.04 4.31
N PHE A 356 19.03 -3.90 4.93
CA PHE A 356 18.61 -3.74 6.33
C PHE A 356 19.76 -3.90 7.31
N LEU A 357 20.71 -4.80 7.05
CA LEU A 357 21.91 -4.95 7.89
C LEU A 357 22.76 -3.66 7.92
N ILE A 358 22.88 -2.95 6.79
CA ILE A 358 23.57 -1.64 6.72
C ILE A 358 22.81 -0.60 7.55
N CYS A 359 21.49 -0.53 7.39
CA CYS A 359 20.64 0.38 8.18
C CYS A 359 20.77 0.09 9.68
N PHE A 360 20.73 -1.19 10.06
CA PHE A 360 20.83 -1.65 11.44
C PHE A 360 22.19 -1.33 12.06
N ALA A 361 23.29 -1.52 11.31
CA ALA A 361 24.62 -1.12 11.78
C ALA A 361 24.63 0.38 12.14
N VAL A 362 24.18 1.25 11.24
CA VAL A 362 24.13 2.71 11.49
C VAL A 362 23.22 3.06 12.68
N TYR A 363 22.06 2.39 12.82
CA TYR A 363 21.15 2.56 13.96
C TYR A 363 21.86 2.28 15.29
N ILE A 364 22.53 1.13 15.43
CA ILE A 364 23.21 0.74 16.68
C ILE A 364 24.29 1.76 17.09
N HIS A 365 24.93 2.44 16.14
CA HIS A 365 25.92 3.49 16.46
C HIS A 365 25.30 4.82 16.82
N SER A 366 24.25 5.22 16.09
CA SER A 366 23.54 6.49 16.29
C SER A 366 22.92 6.55 17.68
N GLU A 367 22.32 5.44 18.14
CA GLU A 367 21.56 5.37 19.40
C GLU A 367 22.36 4.68 20.54
N ARG A 368 23.68 4.55 20.41
CA ARG A 368 24.54 3.79 21.34
C ARG A 368 24.49 4.25 22.82
N VAL A 369 24.09 5.50 23.11
CA VAL A 369 23.87 5.96 24.51
C VAL A 369 22.52 5.48 25.04
N ALA A 370 21.49 5.45 24.19
CA ALA A 370 20.15 5.00 24.54
C ALA A 370 20.10 3.48 24.78
N LEU A 371 20.88 2.68 24.05
CA LEU A 371 20.96 1.22 24.23
C LEU A 371 21.63 0.77 25.55
N ARG A 372 22.29 1.69 26.29
CA ARG A 372 22.99 1.39 27.55
C ARG A 372 22.23 1.79 28.81
N SER A 373 21.19 2.63 28.71
CA SER A 373 20.50 3.22 29.86
C SER A 373 19.05 2.74 29.88
N SER A 374 18.64 1.92 30.85
CA SER A 374 17.30 1.34 31.00
C SER A 374 16.16 2.34 31.29
N SER A 375 16.32 3.61 30.90
CA SER A 375 15.35 4.68 31.15
C SER A 375 14.35 4.84 30.00
N PHE A 376 13.07 5.05 30.36
CA PHE A 376 11.96 5.38 29.48
C PHE A 376 12.33 6.45 28.43
N GLY A 377 12.46 6.04 27.16
CA GLY A 377 12.82 6.92 26.05
C GLY A 377 13.50 6.27 24.83
N HIS A 378 13.68 4.94 24.80
CA HIS A 378 14.32 4.24 23.68
C HIS A 378 13.55 4.38 22.35
N SER A 379 14.22 4.73 21.26
CA SER A 379 13.69 4.53 19.90
C SER A 379 14.11 3.16 19.39
N SER A 380 13.15 2.27 19.11
CA SER A 380 13.43 0.97 18.49
C SER A 380 14.00 1.12 17.07
N PHE A 381 14.61 0.06 16.52
CA PHE A 381 15.02 0.03 15.11
C PHE A 381 13.82 0.27 14.19
N ALA A 382 12.67 -0.32 14.52
CA ALA A 382 11.43 -0.09 13.79
C ALA A 382 10.99 1.39 13.80
N ASP A 383 11.10 2.08 14.94
CA ASP A 383 10.80 3.51 15.05
C ASP A 383 11.83 4.36 14.28
N TRP A 384 13.11 3.98 14.38
CA TRP A 384 14.20 4.63 13.66
C TRP A 384 14.03 4.51 12.14
N MET A 385 13.62 3.36 11.62
CA MET A 385 13.29 3.16 10.20
C MET A 385 12.03 3.95 9.79
N ARG A 386 10.98 3.93 10.62
CA ARG A 386 9.72 4.67 10.35
C ARG A 386 9.90 6.18 10.27
N ALA A 387 10.85 6.74 11.04
CA ALA A 387 11.25 8.14 10.96
C ALA A 387 12.01 8.50 9.66
N ARG A 388 12.31 7.50 8.80
CA ARG A 388 13.14 7.60 7.58
C ARG A 388 12.41 7.04 6.36
N PRO A 389 11.27 7.64 5.94
CA PRO A 389 10.47 7.14 4.83
C PRO A 389 11.22 7.04 3.49
N GLU A 390 12.29 7.81 3.30
CA GLU A 390 13.17 7.75 2.14
C GLU A 390 13.86 6.39 1.99
N LEU A 391 14.17 5.68 3.09
CA LEU A 391 14.82 4.37 3.03
C LEU A 391 13.90 3.32 2.42
N TYR A 392 12.63 3.27 2.85
CA TYR A 392 11.64 2.39 2.21
C TYR A 392 11.36 2.76 0.75
N SER A 393 11.46 4.04 0.41
CA SER A 393 11.29 4.50 -0.98
C SER A 393 12.39 3.96 -1.89
N ILE A 394 13.64 3.94 -1.41
CA ILE A 394 14.79 3.36 -2.12
C ILE A 394 14.54 1.88 -2.42
N ILE A 395 14.24 1.05 -1.41
CA ILE A 395 13.93 -0.38 -1.59
C ILE A 395 12.78 -0.55 -2.58
N ARG A 396 11.65 0.15 -2.35
CA ARG A 396 10.46 -0.01 -3.17
C ARG A 396 10.72 0.28 -4.64
N ARG A 397 11.52 1.29 -4.95
CA ARG A 397 11.73 1.78 -6.33
C ARG A 397 12.86 1.08 -7.04
N LEU A 398 14.01 0.93 -6.37
CA LEU A 398 15.24 0.43 -6.97
C LEU A 398 15.38 -1.08 -6.85
N LEU A 399 14.56 -1.73 -6.01
CA LEU A 399 14.61 -3.18 -5.83
C LEU A 399 13.27 -3.85 -6.16
N ARG A 400 12.16 -3.47 -5.50
CA ARG A 400 10.87 -4.19 -5.64
C ARG A 400 10.10 -3.87 -6.93
N ARG A 401 10.14 -2.62 -7.42
CA ARG A 401 9.43 -2.20 -8.65
C ARG A 401 10.20 -2.45 -9.93
N ASP A 402 11.52 -2.50 -9.84
CA ASP A 402 12.40 -2.81 -10.96
C ASP A 402 13.48 -3.83 -10.54
N PRO A 403 13.08 -5.08 -10.19
CA PRO A 403 14.04 -6.11 -9.80
C PRO A 403 15.07 -6.42 -10.89
N MET A 404 14.70 -6.23 -12.16
CA MET A 404 15.58 -6.47 -13.29
C MET A 404 16.62 -5.36 -13.46
N GLY A 405 16.22 -4.10 -13.28
CA GLY A 405 17.17 -2.99 -13.18
C GLY A 405 18.13 -3.13 -11.99
N ALA A 406 17.67 -3.73 -10.88
CA ALA A 406 18.50 -3.98 -9.70
C ALA A 406 19.68 -4.93 -9.95
N LEU A 407 19.63 -5.75 -11.01
CA LEU A 407 20.77 -6.59 -11.42
C LEU A 407 21.97 -5.77 -11.94
N GLY A 408 21.83 -4.46 -12.13
CA GLY A 408 22.92 -3.60 -12.63
C GLY A 408 23.13 -3.72 -14.14
N TYR A 409 22.06 -3.92 -14.90
CA TYR A 409 22.12 -3.96 -16.37
C TYR A 409 22.19 -2.53 -16.93
N ALA A 410 23.39 -1.94 -16.97
CA ALA A 410 23.64 -0.73 -17.74
C ALA A 410 24.20 -1.13 -19.12
N SER A 411 23.38 -0.97 -20.16
CA SER A 411 23.85 -1.08 -21.54
C SER A 411 24.63 0.20 -21.87
N LEU A 412 25.96 0.15 -21.78
CA LEU A 412 26.85 1.09 -22.45
C LEU A 412 28.24 0.46 -22.60
N LYS A 413 28.70 0.35 -23.84
CA LYS A 413 30.10 0.10 -24.20
C LYS A 413 30.93 1.30 -23.70
N PRO A 414 31.93 1.12 -22.82
CA PRO A 414 32.97 2.12 -22.70
C PRO A 414 33.85 1.96 -23.94
N SER A 415 33.80 2.92 -24.87
CA SER A 415 34.88 3.09 -25.84
C SER A 415 36.08 3.67 -25.10
N LEU A 416 36.90 2.81 -24.51
CA LEU A 416 38.20 3.20 -23.97
C LEU A 416 39.16 3.39 -25.15
N MET A 417 39.27 4.62 -25.66
CA MET A 417 40.52 5.04 -26.29
C MET A 417 41.42 5.67 -25.21
N LYS A 418 42.71 5.39 -25.37
CA LYS A 418 43.84 5.76 -24.50
C LYS A 418 43.64 7.06 -23.71
N ILE A 419 43.94 6.98 -22.41
CA ILE A 419 44.15 8.11 -21.50
C ILE A 419 45.13 9.09 -22.19
N ALA A 420 44.62 10.22 -22.67
CA ALA A 420 45.44 11.37 -22.95
C ALA A 420 45.52 12.17 -21.66
N GLU A 421 46.67 12.09 -20.98
CA GLU A 421 46.98 13.01 -19.88
C GLU A 421 47.03 14.43 -20.46
N SER A 422 46.31 15.33 -19.81
CA SER A 422 46.33 16.75 -20.12
C SER A 422 47.68 17.37 -19.73
N ALA A 423 48.02 18.52 -20.31
CA ALA A 423 49.25 19.25 -19.95
C ALA A 423 49.28 19.72 -18.48
N ASP A 424 48.12 19.73 -17.80
CA ASP A 424 47.90 20.08 -16.39
C ASP A 424 47.70 18.86 -15.45
N GLY A 425 47.88 17.62 -15.94
CA GLY A 425 47.86 16.39 -15.11
C GLY A 425 46.48 15.96 -14.61
N ARG A 426 45.39 16.54 -15.13
CA ARG A 426 44.00 16.22 -14.73
C ARG A 426 43.33 15.27 -15.73
N PRO A 427 42.46 14.35 -15.28
CA PRO A 427 41.69 13.52 -16.20
C PRO A 427 40.74 14.35 -17.08
N HIS A 428 40.62 13.98 -18.37
CA HIS A 428 39.70 14.62 -19.32
C HIS A 428 38.31 13.98 -19.38
N GLU A 429 38.15 12.74 -18.92
CA GLU A 429 36.88 12.02 -18.98
C GLU A 429 36.19 12.01 -17.61
N MET A 430 34.94 12.49 -17.56
CA MET A 430 34.12 12.40 -16.34
C MET A 430 33.96 10.98 -15.83
N GLY A 431 33.93 9.97 -16.70
CA GLY A 431 33.85 8.56 -16.29
C GLY A 431 35.02 8.14 -15.38
N VAL A 432 36.22 8.65 -15.63
CA VAL A 432 37.42 8.38 -14.83
C VAL A 432 37.34 9.11 -13.49
N VAL A 433 37.02 10.41 -13.50
CA VAL A 433 36.88 11.21 -12.27
C VAL A 433 35.78 10.63 -11.38
N ALA A 434 34.60 10.37 -11.96
CA ALA A 434 33.45 9.82 -11.25
C ALA A 434 33.71 8.40 -10.69
N ALA A 435 34.62 7.63 -11.26
CA ALA A 435 35.03 6.33 -10.70
C ALA A 435 35.95 6.48 -9.48
N LEU A 436 36.78 7.53 -9.44
CA LEU A 436 37.71 7.82 -8.34
C LEU A 436 37.04 8.54 -7.15
N ARG A 437 35.80 9.01 -7.33
CA ARG A 437 35.01 9.66 -6.28
C ARG A 437 34.77 8.72 -5.09
N ASN A 438 35.05 9.23 -3.89
CA ASN A 438 34.87 8.51 -2.63
C ASN A 438 34.20 9.34 -1.52
N GLY A 439 33.49 10.41 -1.91
CA GLY A 439 32.66 11.19 -0.99
C GLY A 439 31.46 10.40 -0.47
N GLU A 440 30.85 10.88 0.61
CA GLU A 440 29.62 10.27 1.14
C GLU A 440 28.42 10.51 0.23
N VAL A 441 28.30 11.74 -0.29
CA VAL A 441 27.25 12.17 -1.22
C VAL A 441 27.79 12.20 -2.65
N LEU A 442 28.95 12.83 -2.87
CA LEU A 442 29.65 12.82 -4.15
C LEU A 442 30.52 11.56 -4.26
N GLY A 443 29.85 10.41 -4.31
CA GLY A 443 30.48 9.09 -4.36
C GLY A 443 30.75 8.59 -5.79
N SER A 444 31.22 7.35 -5.91
CA SER A 444 31.48 6.75 -7.22
C SER A 444 30.22 6.71 -8.10
N GLN A 445 30.40 6.82 -9.42
CA GLN A 445 29.31 6.84 -10.42
C GLN A 445 28.36 8.04 -10.30
N THR A 446 28.79 9.12 -9.65
CA THR A 446 28.01 10.36 -9.54
C THR A 446 28.68 11.53 -10.25
N VAL A 447 27.86 12.46 -10.74
CA VAL A 447 28.29 13.69 -11.44
C VAL A 447 27.52 14.91 -10.94
N LEU A 448 28.17 16.07 -11.01
CA LEU A 448 27.54 17.37 -10.76
C LEU A 448 27.17 17.99 -12.10
N LYS A 449 25.88 18.10 -12.38
CA LYS A 449 25.39 18.72 -13.61
C LYS A 449 24.83 20.11 -13.31
N SER A 450 25.17 21.10 -14.15
CA SER A 450 24.55 22.42 -14.10
C SER A 450 23.03 22.29 -14.25
N ASP A 451 22.29 22.87 -13.31
CA ASP A 451 20.84 23.02 -13.41
C ASP A 451 20.46 24.20 -14.30
N HIS A 452 21.36 25.16 -14.48
CA HIS A 452 21.14 26.31 -15.32
C HIS A 452 21.58 25.98 -16.75
N CYS A 453 20.60 25.69 -17.59
CA CYS A 453 20.76 25.27 -18.98
C CYS A 453 20.08 26.27 -19.94
N PRO A 454 20.54 26.39 -21.20
CA PRO A 454 19.88 27.26 -22.17
C PRO A 454 18.41 26.91 -22.40
N GLY A 455 18.07 25.62 -22.46
CA GLY A 455 16.70 25.12 -22.61
C GLY A 455 15.79 25.32 -21.38
N CYS A 456 16.31 25.92 -20.30
CA CYS A 456 15.57 26.12 -19.07
C CYS A 456 14.57 27.29 -19.16
N GLN A 457 14.77 28.24 -20.09
CA GLN A 457 13.86 29.37 -20.33
C GLN A 457 12.79 29.02 -21.39
N ASN A 458 11.52 29.19 -21.04
CA ASN A 458 10.43 29.14 -22.01
C ASN A 458 10.36 30.47 -22.78
N PRO A 459 10.48 30.46 -24.12
CA PRO A 459 10.43 31.69 -24.91
C PRO A 459 9.06 32.36 -24.89
N GLY A 460 7.97 31.64 -24.59
CA GLY A 460 6.60 32.15 -24.56
C GLY A 460 6.18 32.88 -23.28
N LEU A 461 7.09 33.07 -22.31
CA LEU A 461 6.80 33.90 -21.14
C LEU A 461 7.07 35.39 -21.44
N PRO A 462 6.19 36.30 -20.99
CA PRO A 462 6.26 37.72 -21.35
C PRO A 462 7.44 38.44 -20.69
N GLU A 463 7.86 37.99 -19.50
CA GLU A 463 8.93 38.60 -18.73
C GLU A 463 10.15 37.68 -18.68
N ARG A 464 11.34 38.26 -18.80
CA ARG A 464 12.62 37.59 -18.60
C ARG A 464 13.41 38.33 -17.53
N VAL A 465 13.91 37.57 -16.56
CA VAL A 465 14.79 38.08 -15.50
C VAL A 465 16.12 37.33 -15.60
N ASP A 466 17.21 38.07 -15.79
CA ASP A 466 18.54 37.49 -15.98
C ASP A 466 18.95 36.63 -14.78
N GLY A 467 19.41 35.41 -15.06
CA GLY A 467 19.76 34.41 -14.03
C GLY A 467 18.57 33.75 -13.33
N ALA A 468 17.32 34.10 -13.67
CA ALA A 468 16.10 33.56 -13.08
C ALA A 468 15.14 33.03 -14.16
N PRO A 469 15.42 31.84 -14.74
CA PRO A 469 14.62 31.32 -15.84
C PRO A 469 13.17 31.07 -15.42
N ASN A 470 12.24 31.22 -16.35
CA ASN A 470 10.81 30.97 -16.14
C ASN A 470 10.16 31.76 -14.99
N PHE A 471 10.74 32.89 -14.61
CA PHE A 471 10.14 33.83 -13.66
C PHE A 471 8.78 34.32 -14.20
N ARG A 472 7.77 34.34 -13.34
CA ARG A 472 6.42 34.81 -13.65
C ARG A 472 5.63 35.16 -12.40
N GLU A 473 4.72 36.11 -12.54
CA GLU A 473 3.71 36.49 -11.56
C GLU A 473 2.36 35.82 -11.88
N VAL A 474 1.61 35.41 -10.86
CA VAL A 474 0.25 34.90 -11.03
C VAL A 474 -0.72 36.10 -11.05
N PRO A 475 -1.53 36.28 -12.11
CA PRO A 475 -2.46 37.40 -12.20
C PRO A 475 -3.39 37.52 -10.98
N GLY A 476 -3.39 38.70 -10.35
CA GLY A 476 -4.22 39.03 -9.18
C GLY A 476 -3.72 38.48 -7.83
N PHE A 477 -2.53 37.89 -7.77
CA PHE A 477 -1.96 37.36 -6.53
C PHE A 477 -0.49 37.77 -6.35
N PRO A 478 -0.01 38.04 -5.12
CA PRO A 478 1.41 38.25 -4.83
C PRO A 478 2.17 36.92 -4.76
N VAL A 479 2.01 36.10 -5.80
CA VAL A 479 2.51 34.74 -5.91
C VAL A 479 3.31 34.62 -7.20
N TYR A 480 4.54 34.15 -7.09
CA TYR A 480 5.51 34.09 -8.18
C TYR A 480 6.05 32.67 -8.34
N GLY A 481 6.35 32.28 -9.57
CA GLY A 481 7.00 31.01 -9.90
C GLY A 481 8.28 31.24 -10.68
N VAL A 482 9.32 30.46 -10.41
CA VAL A 482 10.61 30.53 -11.11
C VAL A 482 11.26 29.14 -11.23
N ALA A 483 12.09 28.93 -12.24
CA ALA A 483 13.03 27.80 -12.29
C ALA A 483 14.16 27.99 -11.28
N ASN A 484 15.10 27.06 -11.19
CA ASN A 484 16.20 27.21 -10.22
C ASN A 484 17.13 28.36 -10.65
N PRO A 485 17.20 29.47 -9.90
CA PRO A 485 17.95 30.65 -10.31
C PRO A 485 19.43 30.58 -9.88
N THR A 486 20.27 31.40 -10.52
CA THR A 486 21.62 31.76 -10.01
C THR A 486 21.49 32.67 -8.78
N ILE A 487 22.57 32.86 -8.01
CA ILE A 487 22.56 33.79 -6.87
C ILE A 487 22.20 35.22 -7.33
N ASP A 488 22.76 35.68 -8.45
CA ASP A 488 22.42 36.98 -9.04
C ASP A 488 20.96 37.03 -9.50
N GLY A 489 20.44 35.93 -10.06
CA GLY A 489 19.04 35.81 -10.43
C GLY A 489 18.09 35.93 -9.24
N ILE A 490 18.45 35.39 -8.07
CA ILE A 490 17.67 35.56 -6.83
C ILE A 490 17.59 37.05 -6.47
N LEU A 491 18.71 37.77 -6.53
CA LEU A 491 18.75 39.22 -6.26
C LEU A 491 17.91 40.00 -7.27
N SER A 492 17.96 39.65 -8.56
CA SER A 492 17.16 40.27 -9.61
C SER A 492 15.66 40.07 -9.37
N VAL A 493 15.23 38.87 -8.97
CA VAL A 493 13.84 38.57 -8.61
C VAL A 493 13.38 39.40 -7.40
N ILE A 494 14.19 39.45 -6.34
CA ILE A 494 13.89 40.22 -5.12
C ILE A 494 13.69 41.72 -5.45
N ARG A 495 14.57 42.29 -6.29
CA ARG A 495 14.45 43.68 -6.76
C ARG A 495 13.19 43.88 -7.60
N ARG A 496 12.88 42.95 -8.52
CA ARG A 496 11.69 43.00 -9.38
C ARG A 496 10.36 42.93 -8.60
N ILE A 497 10.34 42.23 -7.48
CA ILE A 497 9.17 42.15 -6.57
C ILE A 497 9.00 43.46 -5.75
N GLY A 498 9.96 44.37 -5.78
CA GLY A 498 9.95 45.61 -5.00
C GLY A 498 10.41 45.41 -3.55
N SER A 499 11.24 44.39 -3.30
CA SER A 499 11.74 44.01 -1.98
C SER A 499 13.20 44.46 -1.77
N SER A 500 13.45 45.77 -1.76
CA SER A 500 14.75 46.32 -1.33
C SER A 500 14.89 46.30 0.20
N LYS A 501 15.99 46.81 0.77
CA LYS A 501 16.15 46.90 2.24
C LYS A 501 15.01 47.75 2.85
N GLY A 502 14.09 47.10 3.57
CA GLY A 502 12.85 47.72 4.09
C GLY A 502 11.61 47.63 3.18
N GLY A 503 11.70 46.92 2.05
CA GLY A 503 10.59 46.69 1.12
C GLY A 503 9.68 45.52 1.50
N ARG A 504 8.86 45.07 0.54
CA ARG A 504 7.88 44.00 0.72
C ARG A 504 8.53 42.68 1.21
N PRO A 505 8.06 42.02 2.28
CA PRO A 505 8.60 40.73 2.71
C PRO A 505 8.46 39.66 1.62
N VAL A 506 9.50 38.85 1.40
CA VAL A 506 9.50 37.74 0.44
C VAL A 506 9.63 36.41 1.18
N PHE A 507 8.74 35.47 0.92
CA PHE A 507 8.87 34.09 1.40
C PHE A 507 9.20 33.16 0.22
N TRP A 508 10.47 32.78 0.14
CA TRP A 508 11.00 31.88 -0.87
C TRP A 508 10.86 30.42 -0.45
N GLN A 509 10.15 29.63 -1.26
CA GLN A 509 9.86 28.22 -1.01
C GLN A 509 10.46 27.34 -2.11
N ASN A 510 11.55 26.66 -1.76
CA ASN A 510 12.22 25.71 -2.65
C ASN A 510 11.57 24.33 -2.54
N MET A 511 10.96 23.88 -3.63
CA MET A 511 10.15 22.66 -3.68
C MET A 511 10.95 21.40 -4.06
N ARG A 512 12.28 21.47 -4.07
CA ARG A 512 13.15 20.39 -4.56
C ARG A 512 13.48 19.36 -3.48
N GLU A 513 13.31 18.08 -3.81
CA GLU A 513 13.84 16.99 -2.98
C GLU A 513 15.28 16.63 -3.32
N GLU A 514 15.76 17.04 -4.49
CA GLU A 514 17.14 16.81 -4.93
C GLU A 514 18.09 17.77 -4.20
N PRO A 515 19.26 17.32 -3.71
CA PRO A 515 20.27 18.21 -3.13
C PRO A 515 20.85 19.11 -4.23
N VAL A 516 20.91 20.41 -3.95
CA VAL A 516 21.44 21.44 -4.84
C VAL A 516 22.64 22.10 -4.17
N ILE A 517 23.66 22.42 -4.94
CA ILE A 517 24.83 23.18 -4.48
C ILE A 517 25.10 24.34 -5.45
N TYR A 518 25.48 25.50 -4.94
CA TYR A 518 25.93 26.62 -5.75
C TYR A 518 27.45 26.60 -5.85
N ILE A 519 27.98 26.59 -7.07
CA ILE A 519 29.41 26.72 -7.38
C ILE A 519 29.58 27.97 -8.22
N ASN A 520 30.43 28.91 -7.77
CA ASN A 520 30.66 30.19 -8.45
C ASN A 520 29.36 30.94 -8.78
N GLY A 521 28.38 30.90 -7.86
CA GLY A 521 27.07 31.54 -8.02
C GLY A 521 26.06 30.80 -8.91
N LYS A 522 26.45 29.69 -9.56
CA LYS A 522 25.59 28.88 -10.44
C LYS A 522 25.11 27.59 -9.73
N PRO A 523 23.85 27.16 -9.93
CA PRO A 523 23.33 25.96 -9.29
C PRO A 523 23.73 24.67 -10.02
N PHE A 524 24.15 23.67 -9.26
CA PHE A 524 24.46 22.31 -9.70
C PHE A 524 23.67 21.27 -8.89
N VAL A 525 23.35 20.16 -9.54
CA VAL A 525 22.61 19.03 -8.96
C VAL A 525 23.37 17.73 -9.17
N LEU A 526 23.22 16.82 -8.20
CA LEU A 526 23.79 15.48 -8.29
C LEU A 526 23.00 14.58 -9.27
N ARG A 527 23.74 13.84 -10.10
CA ARG A 527 23.23 12.89 -11.11
C ARG A 527 24.07 11.61 -11.10
N GLU A 528 23.55 10.57 -11.76
CA GLU A 528 24.31 9.36 -12.09
C GLU A 528 25.04 9.55 -13.43
N VAL A 529 26.25 9.02 -13.54
CA VAL A 529 27.02 8.98 -14.80
C VAL A 529 26.21 8.34 -15.93
N GLU A 530 25.50 7.24 -15.64
CA GLU A 530 24.71 6.50 -16.63
C GLU A 530 23.43 7.24 -17.06
N ARG A 531 22.97 8.22 -16.28
CA ARG A 531 21.68 8.91 -16.47
C ARG A 531 21.78 10.41 -16.15
N PRO A 532 22.66 11.18 -16.82
CA PRO A 532 22.93 12.58 -16.48
C PRO A 532 21.71 13.50 -16.66
N TYR A 533 20.77 13.13 -17.54
CA TYR A 533 19.53 13.87 -17.79
C TYR A 533 18.38 13.53 -16.82
N LYS A 534 18.52 12.55 -15.92
CA LYS A 534 17.43 12.07 -15.05
C LYS A 534 17.69 12.41 -13.58
N ASN A 535 16.62 12.76 -12.87
CA ASN A 535 16.65 12.89 -11.42
C ASN A 535 16.97 11.54 -10.75
N MET A 536 17.78 11.59 -9.68
CA MET A 536 18.06 10.44 -8.82
C MET A 536 16.76 9.96 -8.17
N LEU A 537 16.57 8.65 -8.06
CA LEU A 537 15.32 8.06 -7.58
C LEU A 537 15.23 7.93 -6.05
N GLU A 538 16.37 8.08 -5.36
CA GLU A 538 16.57 7.79 -3.94
C GLU A 538 16.04 8.87 -2.99
N TYR A 539 15.85 10.11 -3.45
CA TYR A 539 15.42 11.22 -2.60
C TYR A 539 13.92 11.22 -2.32
N THR A 540 13.14 10.31 -2.90
CA THR A 540 11.70 10.42 -2.75
C THR A 540 11.25 10.28 -1.31
N GLY A 541 10.58 11.34 -0.88
CA GLY A 541 9.94 11.40 0.41
C GLY A 541 10.88 11.75 1.55
N ILE A 542 12.11 12.15 1.24
CA ILE A 542 13.08 12.70 2.18
C ILE A 542 12.53 13.96 2.87
N GLY A 543 12.85 14.13 4.16
CA GLY A 543 12.47 15.31 4.93
C GLY A 543 13.41 16.50 4.71
N ARG A 544 12.94 17.72 5.00
CA ARG A 544 13.70 18.98 4.87
C ARG A 544 15.10 18.90 5.47
N GLU A 545 15.19 18.56 6.76
CA GLU A 545 16.46 18.60 7.49
C GLU A 545 17.49 17.64 6.90
N ARG A 546 17.04 16.50 6.37
CA ARG A 546 17.91 15.49 5.76
C ARG A 546 18.47 15.97 4.43
N VAL A 547 17.65 16.63 3.60
CA VAL A 547 18.15 17.26 2.35
C VAL A 547 19.19 18.33 2.67
N GLU A 548 18.91 19.21 3.63
CA GLU A 548 19.84 20.27 4.03
C GLU A 548 21.16 19.70 4.58
N ARG A 549 21.11 18.61 5.37
CA ARG A 549 22.32 17.88 5.82
C ARG A 549 23.05 17.18 4.69
N MET A 550 22.35 16.62 3.71
CA MET A 550 22.97 16.06 2.50
C MET A 550 23.66 17.14 1.67
N GLU A 551 23.08 18.34 1.55
CA GLU A 551 23.70 19.48 0.85
C GLU A 551 24.98 19.95 1.57
N ALA A 552 25.00 19.95 2.90
CA ALA A 552 26.19 20.24 3.69
C ALA A 552 27.31 19.20 3.46
N ARG A 553 26.98 17.90 3.54
CA ARG A 553 27.94 16.82 3.24
C ARG A 553 28.44 16.86 1.80
N LEU A 554 27.58 17.20 0.84
CA LEU A 554 27.95 17.39 -0.56
C LEU A 554 28.97 18.52 -0.72
N LYS A 555 28.79 19.65 -0.02
CA LYS A 555 29.77 20.75 0.01
C LYS A 555 31.13 20.27 0.51
N GLU A 556 31.16 19.49 1.59
CA GLU A 556 32.41 18.92 2.13
C GLU A 556 33.10 17.96 1.17
N ASP A 557 32.33 17.08 0.51
CA ASP A 557 32.89 16.16 -0.48
C ASP A 557 33.51 16.92 -1.67
N ILE A 558 32.84 17.98 -2.16
CA ILE A 558 33.37 18.84 -3.23
C ILE A 558 34.66 19.50 -2.79
N LEU A 559 34.72 20.07 -1.58
CA LEU A 559 35.93 20.71 -1.06
C LEU A 559 37.09 19.70 -0.92
N ARG A 560 36.79 18.48 -0.47
CA ARG A 560 37.78 17.40 -0.33
C ARG A 560 38.29 16.91 -1.68
N GLU A 561 37.41 16.74 -2.67
CA GLU A 561 37.80 16.38 -4.04
C GLU A 561 38.60 17.51 -4.68
N ALA A 562 38.18 18.77 -4.53
CA ALA A 562 38.88 19.92 -5.07
C ALA A 562 40.31 20.05 -4.50
N ALA A 563 40.51 19.77 -3.20
CA ALA A 563 41.84 19.74 -2.61
C ALA A 563 42.77 18.70 -3.26
N ARG A 564 42.24 17.59 -3.80
CA ARG A 564 43.03 16.58 -4.52
C ARG A 564 43.39 17.00 -5.95
N PHE A 565 42.60 17.90 -6.55
CA PHE A 565 42.78 18.39 -7.91
C PHE A 565 43.12 19.90 -7.93
N GLU A 566 43.98 20.35 -7.01
CA GLU A 566 44.52 21.73 -6.97
C GLU A 566 43.45 22.83 -6.98
N GLY A 567 42.39 22.65 -6.18
CA GLY A 567 41.29 23.61 -6.06
C GLY A 567 40.33 23.61 -7.25
N ALA A 568 40.24 22.52 -8.01
CA ALA A 568 39.28 22.38 -9.11
C ALA A 568 38.34 21.18 -8.94
N ILE A 569 37.10 21.32 -9.40
CA ILE A 569 36.08 20.25 -9.39
C ILE A 569 35.57 20.01 -10.81
N MET A 570 35.41 18.75 -11.20
CA MET A 570 34.85 18.41 -12.51
C MET A 570 33.32 18.41 -12.46
N VAL A 571 32.70 19.21 -13.33
CA VAL A 571 31.25 19.37 -13.49
C VAL A 571 30.83 19.12 -14.94
N ILE A 572 29.53 18.96 -15.15
CA ILE A 572 28.90 18.82 -16.46
C ILE A 572 28.07 20.06 -16.76
N HIS A 573 28.32 20.69 -17.90
CA HIS A 573 27.50 21.76 -18.46
C HIS A 573 26.67 21.25 -19.64
N GLU A 574 25.67 22.03 -20.05
CA GLU A 574 24.80 21.72 -21.19
C GLU A 574 24.83 22.89 -22.19
N THR A 575 25.03 22.58 -23.47
CA THR A 575 25.03 23.53 -24.58
C THR A 575 23.61 23.86 -25.05
N ASP A 576 23.49 24.86 -25.94
CA ASP A 576 22.18 25.31 -26.48
C ASP A 576 21.43 24.20 -27.25
N ASP A 577 22.17 23.26 -27.86
CA ASP A 577 21.62 22.10 -28.57
C ASP A 577 21.33 20.90 -27.65
N GLY A 578 21.48 21.06 -26.34
CA GLY A 578 21.14 20.05 -25.33
C GLY A 578 22.20 18.96 -25.17
N GLN A 579 23.39 19.12 -25.76
CA GLN A 579 24.53 18.22 -25.51
C GLN A 579 25.22 18.58 -24.20
N ILE A 580 25.80 17.57 -23.54
CA ILE A 580 26.55 17.77 -22.30
C ILE A 580 28.04 17.73 -22.54
N PHE A 581 28.80 18.52 -21.79
CA PHE A 581 30.27 18.51 -21.82
C PHE A 581 30.85 18.66 -20.43
N ASP A 582 32.02 18.07 -20.23
CA ASP A 582 32.73 18.08 -18.96
C ASP A 582 33.63 19.34 -18.87
N ALA A 583 33.66 19.97 -17.69
CA ALA A 583 34.49 21.14 -17.42
C ALA A 583 35.08 21.09 -16.02
N TRP A 584 36.32 21.57 -15.89
CA TRP A 584 36.95 21.82 -14.59
C TRP A 584 36.64 23.25 -14.13
N GLU A 585 35.99 23.38 -12.98
CA GLU A 585 35.67 24.66 -12.36
C GLU A 585 36.60 24.87 -11.15
N HIS A 586 37.25 26.04 -11.10
CA HIS A 586 38.03 26.41 -9.92
C HIS A 586 37.11 26.80 -8.76
N VAL A 587 37.40 26.26 -7.58
CA VAL A 587 36.57 26.40 -6.38
C VAL A 587 37.38 26.65 -5.12
N ASN A 588 36.79 27.42 -4.21
CA ASN A 588 37.30 27.62 -2.86
C ASN A 588 36.13 27.56 -1.85
N SER A 589 36.41 27.74 -0.56
CA SER A 589 35.40 27.65 0.49
C SER A 589 34.26 28.66 0.36
N ASP A 590 34.52 29.84 -0.20
CA ASP A 590 33.53 30.92 -0.34
C ASP A 590 32.70 30.78 -1.62
N SER A 591 33.25 30.12 -2.64
CA SER A 591 32.60 29.93 -3.93
C SER A 591 31.61 28.78 -3.96
N ILE A 592 31.60 27.92 -2.93
CA ILE A 592 30.67 26.80 -2.76
C ILE A 592 29.68 27.11 -1.64
N LYS A 593 28.39 27.23 -1.98
CA LYS A 593 27.32 27.53 -1.01
C LYS A 593 26.15 26.58 -1.15
N THR A 594 25.60 26.12 -0.03
CA THR A 594 24.29 25.45 0.00
C THR A 594 23.17 26.48 -0.20
N PRO A 595 21.97 26.08 -0.67
CA PRO A 595 20.83 26.97 -0.74
C PRO A 595 20.55 27.67 0.60
N LEU A 596 20.64 26.94 1.72
CA LEU A 596 20.43 27.51 3.05
C LEU A 596 21.46 28.61 3.37
N GLU A 597 22.73 28.42 3.04
CA GLU A 597 23.78 29.43 3.21
C GLU A 597 23.54 30.66 2.32
N VAL A 598 23.09 30.47 1.07
CA VAL A 598 22.77 31.58 0.16
C VAL A 598 21.67 32.47 0.76
N PHE A 599 20.54 31.89 1.16
CA PHE A 599 19.42 32.69 1.69
C PHE A 599 19.70 33.28 3.07
N LYS A 600 20.45 32.59 3.94
CA LYS A 600 20.93 33.18 5.21
C LYS A 600 21.86 34.37 4.98
N GLY A 601 22.70 34.31 3.95
CA GLY A 601 23.53 35.43 3.51
C GLY A 601 22.68 36.64 3.14
N LEU A 602 21.65 36.43 2.29
CA LEU A 602 20.73 37.50 1.88
C LEU A 602 19.95 38.12 3.05
N GLU A 603 19.51 37.30 4.01
CA GLU A 603 18.86 37.80 5.23
C GLU A 603 19.82 38.65 6.07
N THR A 604 21.09 38.22 6.20
CA THR A 604 22.15 38.97 6.89
C THR A 604 22.48 40.29 6.18
N ASP A 605 22.40 40.32 4.85
CA ASP A 605 22.60 41.52 4.04
C ASP A 605 21.46 42.54 4.17
N GLY A 606 20.39 42.20 4.90
CA GLY A 606 19.26 43.06 5.24
C GLY A 606 18.10 43.00 4.25
N PHE A 607 18.03 41.99 3.39
CA PHE A 607 16.84 41.73 2.58
C PHE A 607 15.75 41.08 3.44
N PRO A 608 14.47 41.53 3.35
CA PRO A 608 13.38 40.95 4.11
C PRO A 608 12.91 39.63 3.49
N ILE A 609 13.79 38.63 3.46
CA ILE A 609 13.57 37.33 2.83
C ILE A 609 13.56 36.20 3.86
N LYS A 610 12.55 35.33 3.78
CA LYS A 610 12.47 34.08 4.52
C LYS A 610 12.59 32.91 3.55
N TYR A 611 13.41 31.92 3.90
CA TYR A 611 13.59 30.72 3.09
C TYR A 611 13.01 29.47 3.76
N ALA A 612 12.29 28.67 2.98
CA ALA A 612 11.87 27.32 3.38
C ALA A 612 12.14 26.30 2.28
N ARG A 613 12.65 25.13 2.68
CA ARG A 613 12.79 23.96 1.82
C ARG A 613 11.63 23.00 2.06
N VAL A 614 10.85 22.73 1.02
CA VAL A 614 9.67 21.84 1.02
C VAL A 614 9.90 20.72 -0.02
N PRO A 615 10.61 19.64 0.32
CA PRO A 615 11.05 18.64 -0.65
C PRO A 615 9.87 17.85 -1.23
N ILE A 616 9.49 18.15 -2.47
CA ILE A 616 8.42 17.46 -3.19
C ILE A 616 9.01 16.65 -4.35
N THR A 617 8.55 15.41 -4.47
CA THR A 617 8.98 14.48 -5.51
C THR A 617 8.61 14.96 -6.91
N ASP A 618 9.60 14.98 -7.79
CA ASP A 618 9.42 15.40 -9.16
C ASP A 618 8.44 14.48 -9.92
N GLY A 619 7.57 15.10 -10.72
CA GLY A 619 6.52 14.40 -11.47
C GLY A 619 5.40 13.78 -10.64
N LYS A 620 5.45 13.80 -9.30
CA LYS A 620 4.40 13.27 -8.41
C LYS A 620 3.48 14.38 -7.89
N ALA A 621 2.38 13.99 -7.25
CA ALA A 621 1.56 14.89 -6.45
C ALA A 621 2.17 15.10 -5.04
N PRO A 622 2.03 16.30 -4.43
CA PRO A 622 2.46 16.52 -3.05
C PRO A 622 1.81 15.54 -2.07
N LYS A 623 2.55 15.15 -1.03
CA LYS A 623 2.02 14.39 0.11
C LYS A 623 1.15 15.31 0.96
N SER A 624 0.26 14.73 1.77
CA SER A 624 -0.62 15.50 2.65
C SER A 624 0.16 16.36 3.66
N SER A 625 1.32 15.89 4.12
CA SER A 625 2.25 16.68 4.96
C SER A 625 2.85 17.89 4.25
N ASP A 626 3.00 17.81 2.92
CA ASP A 626 3.58 18.90 2.13
C ASP A 626 2.55 20.03 2.03
N PHE A 627 1.27 19.70 1.83
CA PHE A 627 0.16 20.66 1.92
C PHE A 627 0.10 21.32 3.31
N ASP A 628 0.24 20.55 4.40
CA ASP A 628 0.27 21.10 5.76
C ASP A 628 1.41 22.12 5.93
N THR A 629 2.61 21.76 5.46
CA THR A 629 3.80 22.64 5.57
C THR A 629 3.62 23.92 4.76
N LEU A 630 3.11 23.82 3.52
CA LEU A 630 2.82 24.98 2.68
C LEU A 630 1.74 25.88 3.31
N ALA A 631 0.67 25.28 3.82
CA ALA A 631 -0.42 26.00 4.48
C ALA A 631 0.06 26.76 5.72
N MET A 632 0.86 26.11 6.58
CA MET A 632 1.45 26.76 7.76
C MET A 632 2.40 27.91 7.37
N ASN A 633 3.27 27.70 6.36
CA ASN A 633 4.18 28.75 5.88
C ASN A 633 3.41 29.98 5.37
N ILE A 634 2.33 29.78 4.64
CA ILE A 634 1.55 30.86 4.03
C ILE A 634 0.66 31.55 5.08
N ALA A 635 -0.04 30.79 5.92
CA ALA A 635 -0.94 31.35 6.93
C ALA A 635 -0.21 32.10 8.06
N SER A 636 1.05 31.74 8.36
CA SER A 636 1.87 32.43 9.36
C SER A 636 2.59 33.69 8.84
N ALA A 637 2.53 33.96 7.53
CA ALA A 637 3.18 35.11 6.92
C ALA A 637 2.32 36.38 7.04
N SER A 638 2.95 37.56 7.05
CA SER A 638 2.24 38.84 7.02
C SER A 638 1.41 39.01 5.74
N LYS A 639 0.31 39.79 5.81
CA LYS A 639 -0.63 39.99 4.68
C LYS A 639 0.05 40.49 3.40
N ASP A 640 1.09 41.31 3.55
CA ASP A 640 1.84 41.92 2.44
C ASP A 640 2.96 41.02 1.89
N THR A 641 3.13 39.79 2.37
CA THR A 641 4.22 38.91 1.93
C THR A 641 4.03 38.46 0.47
N ALA A 642 5.09 38.54 -0.33
CA ALA A 642 5.18 37.93 -1.65
C ALA A 642 5.71 36.49 -1.53
N PHE A 643 5.05 35.53 -2.18
CA PHE A 643 5.45 34.12 -2.14
C PHE A 643 6.13 33.71 -3.44
N VAL A 644 7.36 33.19 -3.37
CA VAL A 644 8.12 32.73 -4.54
C VAL A 644 8.31 31.22 -4.45
N PHE A 645 7.89 30.48 -5.47
CA PHE A 645 8.06 29.03 -5.56
C PHE A 645 9.07 28.67 -6.64
N ASN A 646 10.05 27.81 -6.30
CA ASN A 646 10.99 27.29 -7.28
C ASN A 646 11.12 25.77 -7.26
N CYS A 647 11.37 25.21 -8.45
CA CYS A 647 11.78 23.84 -8.66
C CYS A 647 12.83 23.80 -9.78
N GLN A 648 13.21 22.62 -10.29
CA GLN A 648 14.23 22.52 -11.34
C GLN A 648 13.92 23.42 -12.55
N MET A 649 12.78 23.20 -13.22
CA MET A 649 12.40 23.95 -14.43
C MET A 649 11.34 25.02 -14.20
N GLY A 650 10.85 25.20 -12.97
CA GLY A 650 9.76 26.14 -12.69
C GLY A 650 8.37 25.70 -13.20
N ARG A 651 8.23 24.44 -13.63
CA ARG A 651 7.00 23.86 -14.23
C ARG A 651 6.15 23.11 -13.19
N GLY A 652 6.21 21.78 -13.15
CA GLY A 652 5.26 20.93 -12.40
C GLY A 652 5.12 21.26 -10.91
N ARG A 653 6.21 21.17 -10.14
CA ARG A 653 6.21 21.44 -8.69
C ARG A 653 5.87 22.90 -8.38
N THR A 654 6.55 23.83 -9.04
CA THR A 654 6.30 25.28 -8.92
C THR A 654 4.85 25.64 -9.19
N THR A 655 4.27 25.23 -10.31
CA THR A 655 2.85 25.50 -10.62
C THR A 655 1.91 24.91 -9.57
N THR A 656 2.25 23.74 -9.01
CA THR A 656 1.45 23.18 -7.92
C THR A 656 1.53 24.04 -6.66
N GLY A 657 2.72 24.53 -6.31
CA GLY A 657 2.93 25.46 -5.20
C GLY A 657 2.19 26.78 -5.37
N THR A 658 2.23 27.36 -6.59
CA THR A 658 1.51 28.60 -6.87
C THR A 658 -0.01 28.42 -6.78
N VAL A 659 -0.56 27.30 -7.29
CA VAL A 659 -2.00 26.97 -7.16
C VAL A 659 -2.39 26.86 -5.68
N ILE A 660 -1.61 26.11 -4.88
CA ILE A 660 -1.85 25.96 -3.44
C ILE A 660 -1.84 27.32 -2.74
N ALA A 661 -0.86 28.17 -3.06
CA ALA A 661 -0.75 29.50 -2.47
C ALA A 661 -1.92 30.42 -2.83
N CYS A 662 -2.38 30.39 -4.07
CA CYS A 662 -3.53 31.20 -4.49
C CYS A 662 -4.82 30.74 -3.79
N LEU A 663 -5.05 29.43 -3.67
CA LEU A 663 -6.19 28.89 -2.91
C LEU A 663 -6.17 29.31 -1.43
N LEU A 664 -5.01 29.23 -0.79
CA LEU A 664 -4.83 29.68 0.58
C LEU A 664 -5.06 31.18 0.71
N LYS A 665 -4.56 31.99 -0.23
CA LYS A 665 -4.80 33.44 -0.23
C LYS A 665 -6.27 33.77 -0.41
N LEU A 666 -6.99 33.10 -1.32
CA LEU A 666 -8.44 33.25 -1.43
C LEU A 666 -9.14 32.93 -0.10
N ARG A 667 -8.75 31.84 0.57
CA ARG A 667 -9.35 31.45 1.85
C ARG A 667 -9.03 32.44 2.99
N ILE A 668 -7.80 32.96 3.04
CA ILE A 668 -7.36 33.91 4.07
C ILE A 668 -8.01 35.28 3.86
N ASP A 669 -8.08 35.74 2.60
CA ASP A 669 -8.54 37.09 2.28
C ASP A 669 -10.08 37.19 2.20
N TYR A 670 -10.79 36.12 1.82
CA TYR A 670 -12.26 36.14 1.60
C TYR A 670 -13.07 35.15 2.46
N GLY A 671 -12.43 34.27 3.23
CA GLY A 671 -13.13 33.28 4.07
C GLY A 671 -13.74 32.12 3.26
N ARG A 672 -14.80 31.51 3.80
CA ARG A 672 -15.51 30.37 3.19
C ARG A 672 -16.90 30.76 2.66
N PRO A 673 -17.39 30.12 1.58
CA PRO A 673 -16.67 29.17 0.71
C PRO A 673 -15.61 29.88 -0.14
N ILE A 674 -14.60 29.15 -0.62
CA ILE A 674 -13.58 29.70 -1.51
C ILE A 674 -14.27 30.09 -2.82
N ARG A 675 -14.31 31.39 -3.12
CA ARG A 675 -14.87 31.92 -4.37
C ARG A 675 -13.84 32.79 -5.05
N VAL A 676 -13.80 32.70 -6.37
CA VAL A 676 -13.02 33.64 -7.19
C VAL A 676 -13.90 34.84 -7.45
N ILE A 677 -13.46 36.03 -7.03
CA ILE A 677 -14.12 37.28 -7.43
C ILE A 677 -13.81 37.49 -8.91
N ALA A 678 -14.87 37.54 -9.72
CA ALA A 678 -14.80 37.98 -11.10
C ALA A 678 -14.96 39.50 -11.07
N ASP A 679 -13.87 40.25 -11.22
CA ASP A 679 -13.92 41.67 -11.55
C ASP A 679 -12.92 41.99 -12.68
N ASP A 680 -13.44 42.75 -13.65
CA ASP A 680 -12.84 43.46 -14.79
C ASP A 680 -12.01 42.67 -15.82
N ILE A 681 -12.73 41.92 -16.67
CA ILE A 681 -12.31 41.73 -18.06
C ILE A 681 -12.86 42.92 -18.85
N THR A 682 -12.16 44.05 -18.85
CA THR A 682 -12.26 44.98 -19.98
C THR A 682 -11.65 44.27 -21.18
N HIS A 683 -12.51 43.69 -22.02
CA HIS A 683 -12.15 43.23 -23.36
C HIS A 683 -11.72 44.46 -24.19
N GLU A 684 -10.43 44.80 -24.15
CA GLU A 684 -9.78 45.37 -25.33
C GLU A 684 -9.35 44.19 -26.18
N GLU A 685 -10.15 43.89 -27.21
CA GLU A 685 -9.81 42.96 -28.27
C GLU A 685 -8.56 43.48 -28.99
N VAL A 686 -7.39 42.93 -28.63
CA VAL A 686 -6.22 42.94 -29.51
C VAL A 686 -6.16 41.58 -30.19
N GLU A 687 -6.70 41.55 -31.40
CA GLU A 687 -6.52 40.45 -32.33
C GLU A 687 -5.03 40.15 -32.53
N SER A 688 -4.59 38.95 -32.17
CA SER A 688 -3.33 38.37 -32.67
C SER A 688 -3.68 37.15 -33.51
N GLY A 689 -3.90 37.41 -34.79
CA GLY A 689 -4.17 36.41 -35.81
C GLY A 689 -3.06 35.35 -35.93
N SER A 690 -3.51 34.12 -36.12
CA SER A 690 -2.70 33.02 -36.65
C SER A 690 -2.43 33.27 -38.13
N SER A 691 -1.17 33.48 -38.48
CA SER A 691 -0.70 33.61 -39.87
C SER A 691 -0.08 32.30 -40.35
N SER A 692 -0.80 31.60 -41.25
CA SER A 692 -0.24 30.66 -42.22
C SER A 692 -0.09 31.39 -43.55
N GLY A 693 1.10 31.36 -44.17
CA GLY A 693 1.36 32.03 -45.44
C GLY A 693 0.75 31.32 -46.64
N GLU A 694 0.32 32.08 -47.66
CA GLU A 694 0.94 32.15 -48.99
C GLU A 694 0.20 33.17 -49.88
N GLU A 695 0.84 33.50 -51.01
CA GLU A 695 0.78 34.77 -51.74
C GLU A 695 -0.37 34.97 -52.76
N THR A 696 -0.52 36.24 -53.16
CA THR A 696 -0.97 36.79 -54.47
C THR A 696 -2.46 36.92 -54.83
N GLY A 697 -2.94 38.17 -54.73
CA GLY A 697 -3.27 39.01 -55.91
C GLY A 697 -4.73 39.08 -56.39
N GLY A 698 -5.34 40.28 -56.30
CA GLY A 698 -6.49 40.68 -57.14
C GLY A 698 -7.54 41.55 -56.45
N ASP A 699 -7.57 42.84 -56.83
CA ASP A 699 -8.35 43.97 -56.32
C ASP A 699 -9.87 43.97 -56.75
N PRO A 700 -10.72 44.95 -56.35
CA PRO A 700 -12.00 44.68 -55.67
C PRO A 700 -13.25 45.20 -56.39
N ALA A 701 -14.45 44.72 -56.01
CA ALA A 701 -15.69 45.47 -56.22
C ALA A 701 -16.88 45.01 -55.32
N ALA A 702 -17.34 45.98 -54.51
CA ALA A 702 -18.74 46.37 -54.31
C ALA A 702 -19.75 45.43 -53.59
N SER A 703 -20.01 45.80 -52.33
CA SER A 703 -21.31 46.26 -51.79
C SER A 703 -22.49 45.29 -51.52
N THR A 704 -23.11 45.58 -50.37
CA THR A 704 -24.54 45.50 -49.98
C THR A 704 -25.13 44.17 -49.48
N SER A 705 -25.23 44.10 -48.15
CA SER A 705 -26.44 43.85 -47.32
C SER A 705 -27.43 42.73 -47.65
N ASP A 706 -27.61 41.92 -46.59
CA ASP A 706 -28.85 41.31 -46.09
C ASP A 706 -29.34 39.95 -46.63
N ILE A 707 -29.81 39.19 -45.63
CA ILE A 707 -30.75 38.05 -45.63
C ILE A 707 -30.14 36.63 -45.53
N ALA A 708 -30.32 36.08 -44.32
CA ALA A 708 -30.56 34.68 -43.94
C ALA A 708 -29.65 33.57 -44.52
N SER A 709 -28.87 32.93 -43.64
CA SER A 709 -28.38 31.57 -43.87
C SER A 709 -28.68 30.64 -42.70
N VAL A 710 -29.65 29.78 -42.98
CA VAL A 710 -29.81 28.39 -42.53
C VAL A 710 -28.54 27.85 -41.83
N LYS A 711 -28.65 27.57 -40.53
CA LYS A 711 -27.69 26.72 -39.83
C LYS A 711 -27.88 25.29 -40.34
N THR A 712 -26.93 24.84 -41.15
CA THR A 712 -26.70 23.42 -41.39
C THR A 712 -26.18 22.80 -40.10
N ASP A 713 -27.04 22.08 -39.39
CA ASP A 713 -26.65 21.18 -38.31
C ASP A 713 -25.80 20.06 -38.89
N MET A 714 -24.48 20.22 -38.83
CA MET A 714 -23.55 19.11 -38.84
C MET A 714 -23.20 18.85 -37.37
N GLU A 715 -23.65 17.72 -36.85
CA GLU A 715 -23.36 17.23 -35.49
C GLU A 715 -21.84 17.18 -35.26
N GLU A 716 -21.28 18.19 -34.59
CA GLU A 716 -19.94 18.10 -34.04
C GLU A 716 -19.92 17.08 -32.91
N VAL A 717 -19.23 15.95 -33.15
CA VAL A 717 -18.94 14.95 -32.12
C VAL A 717 -18.18 15.62 -30.96
N ARG A 718 -18.85 15.78 -29.82
CA ARG A 718 -18.31 16.40 -28.61
C ARG A 718 -16.98 15.75 -28.20
N ALA A 719 -15.91 16.55 -28.15
CA ALA A 719 -14.61 16.09 -27.66
C ALA A 719 -14.65 15.78 -26.14
N PHE A 720 -14.12 14.62 -25.74
CA PHE A 720 -14.00 14.21 -24.33
C PHE A 720 -13.21 15.23 -23.51
N GLY A 721 -13.85 15.82 -22.50
CA GLY A 721 -13.30 16.83 -21.60
C GLY A 721 -12.94 16.31 -20.21
N ILE A 722 -12.38 17.18 -19.37
CA ILE A 722 -11.99 16.83 -18.00
C ILE A 722 -13.19 16.38 -17.14
N ASP A 723 -14.36 16.94 -17.43
CA ASP A 723 -15.62 16.62 -16.75
C ASP A 723 -16.18 15.24 -17.10
N ASP A 724 -15.69 14.59 -18.16
CA ASP A 724 -16.15 13.25 -18.54
C ASP A 724 -15.42 12.15 -17.74
N ILE A 725 -14.40 12.51 -16.94
CA ILE A 725 -13.75 11.57 -16.00
C ILE A 725 -14.65 11.39 -14.77
N LEU A 726 -15.39 10.28 -14.73
CA LEU A 726 -16.36 9.95 -13.66
C LEU A 726 -15.79 10.04 -12.24
N LEU A 727 -14.51 9.69 -12.05
CA LEU A 727 -13.86 9.77 -10.73
C LEU A 727 -13.89 11.19 -10.15
N LEU A 728 -13.73 12.22 -11.00
CA LEU A 728 -13.72 13.62 -10.59
C LEU A 728 -15.11 14.10 -10.15
N ARG A 729 -16.18 13.60 -10.79
CA ARG A 729 -17.55 13.83 -10.34
C ARG A 729 -17.83 13.16 -9.00
N LYS A 730 -17.33 11.93 -8.81
CA LYS A 730 -17.54 11.19 -7.55
C LYS A 730 -16.92 11.90 -6.36
N ILE A 731 -15.68 12.39 -6.47
CA ILE A 731 -15.03 13.10 -5.36
C ILE A 731 -15.72 14.43 -5.03
N THR A 732 -16.18 15.21 -6.02
CA THR A 732 -16.85 16.48 -5.73
C THR A 732 -18.18 16.27 -5.00
N ARG A 733 -18.95 15.23 -5.36
CA ARG A 733 -20.20 14.88 -4.68
C ARG A 733 -20.01 14.53 -3.20
N LEU A 734 -18.82 14.08 -2.78
CA LEU A 734 -18.57 13.74 -1.38
C LEU A 734 -18.43 14.96 -0.45
N PHE A 735 -18.21 16.16 -0.98
CA PHE A 735 -17.96 17.37 -0.20
C PHE A 735 -19.12 18.35 -0.33
N ASP A 736 -19.52 19.00 0.76
CA ASP A 736 -20.67 19.91 0.82
C ASP A 736 -20.59 21.02 -0.24
N ASN A 737 -19.45 21.72 -0.30
CA ASN A 737 -19.16 22.76 -1.31
C ASN A 737 -18.22 22.23 -2.41
N GLY A 738 -18.32 20.93 -2.75
CA GLY A 738 -17.35 20.26 -3.61
C GLY A 738 -17.30 20.79 -5.05
N MET A 739 -18.44 21.23 -5.58
CA MET A 739 -18.52 21.82 -6.91
C MET A 739 -17.93 23.23 -6.95
N GLU A 740 -18.32 24.10 -6.01
CA GLU A 740 -17.81 25.47 -5.88
C GLU A 740 -16.29 25.47 -5.61
N CYS A 741 -15.82 24.57 -4.74
CA CYS A 741 -14.39 24.40 -4.49
C CYS A 741 -13.63 23.95 -5.73
N ARG A 742 -14.23 23.08 -6.56
CA ARG A 742 -13.62 22.63 -7.82
C ARG A 742 -13.61 23.75 -8.86
N GLU A 743 -14.66 24.53 -8.97
CA GLU A 743 -14.72 25.69 -9.88
C GLU A 743 -13.68 26.75 -9.51
N ALA A 744 -13.56 27.08 -8.21
CA ALA A 744 -12.52 27.98 -7.73
C ALA A 744 -11.11 27.43 -8.02
N LEU A 745 -10.89 26.13 -7.81
CA LEU A 745 -9.63 25.47 -8.17
C LEU A 745 -9.34 25.56 -9.67
N ASP A 746 -10.31 25.28 -10.52
CA ASP A 746 -10.15 25.28 -11.98
C ASP A 746 -9.78 26.67 -12.48
N ALA A 747 -10.43 27.72 -11.98
CA ALA A 747 -10.10 29.10 -12.28
C ALA A 747 -8.67 29.48 -11.83
N ILE A 748 -8.22 29.01 -10.66
CA ILE A 748 -6.84 29.22 -10.19
C ILE A 748 -5.83 28.44 -11.05
N ILE A 749 -6.14 27.19 -11.44
CA ILE A 749 -5.29 26.41 -12.34
C ILE A 749 -5.12 27.16 -13.67
N ASP A 750 -6.17 27.78 -14.18
CA ASP A 750 -6.12 28.56 -15.41
C ASP A 750 -5.30 29.83 -15.27
N ARG A 751 -5.40 30.56 -14.15
CA ARG A 751 -4.51 31.70 -13.85
C ARG A 751 -3.04 31.28 -13.70
N CYS A 752 -2.77 30.06 -13.26
CA CYS A 752 -1.41 29.50 -13.12
C CYS A 752 -0.90 28.76 -14.39
N SER A 753 -1.63 28.83 -15.51
CA SER A 753 -1.42 27.97 -16.67
C SER A 753 -0.22 28.33 -17.56
N ALA A 754 0.43 29.47 -17.34
CA ALA A 754 1.50 30.03 -18.18
C ALA A 754 2.62 29.05 -18.61
N LEU A 755 2.92 28.03 -17.80
CA LEU A 755 3.88 26.96 -18.18
C LEU A 755 3.27 25.56 -18.27
N GLN A 756 2.22 25.31 -17.49
CA GLN A 756 1.62 23.99 -17.37
C GLN A 756 0.23 24.11 -16.79
N ASN A 757 -0.81 23.79 -17.56
CA ASN A 757 -2.13 23.57 -17.02
C ASN A 757 -2.27 22.10 -16.58
N ILE A 758 -2.64 21.87 -15.32
CA ILE A 758 -2.75 20.52 -14.74
C ILE A 758 -3.87 19.72 -15.42
N ARG A 759 -5.01 20.36 -15.75
CA ARG A 759 -6.17 19.71 -16.37
C ARG A 759 -5.88 19.34 -17.82
N GLN A 760 -5.29 20.26 -18.59
CA GLN A 760 -4.89 19.98 -19.97
C GLN A 760 -3.84 18.86 -20.07
N ALA A 761 -2.92 18.75 -19.10
CA ALA A 761 -1.94 17.67 -19.06
C ALA A 761 -2.59 16.28 -18.97
N VAL A 762 -3.66 16.13 -18.17
CA VAL A 762 -4.42 14.88 -18.07
C VAL A 762 -5.01 14.50 -19.43
N LEU A 763 -5.64 15.45 -20.12
CA LEU A 763 -6.25 15.23 -21.43
C LEU A 763 -5.21 14.92 -22.52
N GLN A 764 -4.05 15.58 -22.49
CA GLN A 764 -2.94 15.30 -23.41
C GLN A 764 -2.41 13.86 -23.26
N TYR A 765 -2.16 13.40 -22.03
CA TYR A 765 -1.73 12.01 -21.81
C TYR A 765 -2.82 10.99 -22.19
N ARG A 766 -4.10 11.32 -21.97
CA ARG A 766 -5.22 10.50 -22.47
C ARG A 766 -5.16 10.33 -23.99
N LYS A 767 -4.93 11.41 -24.73
CA LYS A 767 -4.83 11.38 -26.20
C LYS A 767 -3.72 10.42 -26.64
N VAL A 768 -2.54 10.48 -26.01
CA VAL A 768 -1.41 9.57 -26.30
C VAL A 768 -1.74 8.12 -25.95
N VAL A 769 -2.45 7.87 -24.84
CA VAL A 769 -2.82 6.50 -24.41
C VAL A 769 -3.82 5.83 -25.37
N ASN A 770 -4.67 6.61 -26.04
CA ASN A 770 -5.69 6.09 -26.95
C ASN A 770 -5.26 6.08 -28.44
N GLN A 771 -4.05 6.54 -28.76
CA GLN A 771 -3.52 6.46 -30.12
C GLN A 771 -3.07 5.02 -30.42
N GLN A 772 -3.72 4.38 -31.40
CA GLN A 772 -3.48 2.98 -31.74
C GLN A 772 -2.06 2.68 -32.27
N HIS A 773 -1.37 3.68 -32.82
CA HIS A 773 -0.05 3.51 -33.48
C HIS A 773 1.14 3.82 -32.55
N VAL A 774 0.89 4.08 -31.26
CA VAL A 774 1.94 4.40 -30.29
C VAL A 774 2.57 3.12 -29.73
N GLU A 775 3.90 3.06 -29.70
CA GLU A 775 4.66 1.94 -29.14
C GLU A 775 4.18 1.58 -27.71
N PRO A 776 4.01 0.30 -27.36
CA PRO A 776 3.51 -0.13 -26.05
C PRO A 776 4.27 0.45 -24.85
N ARG A 777 5.58 0.70 -25.00
CA ARG A 777 6.41 1.33 -23.96
C ARG A 777 6.03 2.80 -23.75
N VAL A 778 5.84 3.56 -24.82
CA VAL A 778 5.42 4.97 -24.78
C VAL A 778 4.02 5.08 -24.18
N ARG A 779 3.10 4.20 -24.58
CA ARG A 779 1.75 4.12 -24.01
C ARG A 779 1.76 3.90 -22.49
N ARG A 780 2.58 2.97 -21.99
CA ARG A 780 2.76 2.72 -20.54
C ARG A 780 3.33 3.93 -19.79
N VAL A 781 4.31 4.63 -20.37
CA VAL A 781 4.88 5.85 -19.77
C VAL A 781 3.86 6.98 -19.74
N ALA A 782 3.09 7.17 -20.82
CA ALA A 782 2.02 8.15 -20.90
C ALA A 782 0.92 7.86 -19.87
N LEU A 783 0.50 6.59 -19.73
CA LEU A 783 -0.48 6.17 -18.72
C LEU A 783 -0.01 6.47 -17.29
N SER A 784 1.26 6.16 -16.99
CA SER A 784 1.87 6.44 -15.69
C SER A 784 1.93 7.94 -15.39
N ARG A 785 2.36 8.76 -16.36
CA ARG A 785 2.40 10.22 -16.20
C ARG A 785 1.00 10.84 -16.11
N GLY A 786 0.06 10.39 -16.94
CA GLY A 786 -1.34 10.81 -16.89
C GLY A 786 -1.96 10.54 -15.52
N ALA A 787 -1.74 9.35 -14.95
CA ALA A 787 -2.21 9.00 -13.62
C ALA A 787 -1.64 9.91 -12.52
N GLU A 788 -0.39 10.35 -12.62
CA GLU A 788 0.20 11.30 -11.64
C GLU A 788 -0.38 12.71 -11.74
N TYR A 789 -0.69 13.19 -12.95
CA TYR A 789 -1.42 14.46 -13.12
C TYR A 789 -2.86 14.36 -12.60
N LEU A 790 -3.52 13.22 -12.82
CA LEU A 790 -4.86 12.97 -12.28
C LEU A 790 -4.84 12.87 -10.74
N ASP A 791 -3.86 12.18 -10.13
CA ASP A 791 -3.65 12.15 -8.67
C ASP A 791 -3.41 13.58 -8.11
N ARG A 792 -2.63 14.40 -8.82
CA ARG A 792 -2.38 15.80 -8.44
C ARG A 792 -3.66 16.63 -8.44
N TYR A 793 -4.45 16.55 -9.51
CA TYR A 793 -5.71 17.29 -9.61
C TYR A 793 -6.73 16.81 -8.57
N PHE A 794 -6.87 15.49 -8.41
CA PHE A 794 -7.72 14.86 -7.39
C PHE A 794 -7.40 15.37 -5.97
N ARG A 795 -6.12 15.48 -5.63
CA ARG A 795 -5.69 16.00 -4.31
C ARG A 795 -5.92 17.49 -4.14
N LEU A 796 -5.79 18.27 -5.21
CA LEU A 796 -6.09 19.70 -5.17
C LEU A 796 -7.59 19.93 -4.95
N ILE A 797 -8.47 19.09 -5.52
CA ILE A 797 -9.91 19.13 -5.23
C ILE A 797 -10.16 18.85 -3.74
N ALA A 798 -9.56 17.79 -3.19
CA ALA A 798 -9.67 17.48 -1.77
C ALA A 798 -9.11 18.60 -0.87
N PHE A 799 -8.02 19.24 -1.28
CA PHE A 799 -7.41 20.35 -0.54
C PHE A 799 -8.27 21.62 -0.59
N ALA A 800 -8.86 21.94 -1.74
CA ALA A 800 -9.81 23.05 -1.86
C ALA A 800 -11.04 22.83 -0.96
N ALA A 801 -11.59 21.60 -0.92
CA ALA A 801 -12.67 21.24 -0.02
C ALA A 801 -12.28 21.34 1.47
N TYR A 802 -11.07 20.90 1.83
CA TYR A 802 -10.51 21.09 3.18
C TYR A 802 -10.45 22.57 3.56
N LEU A 803 -9.89 23.39 2.68
CA LEU A 803 -9.80 24.83 2.88
C LEU A 803 -11.18 25.49 2.94
N GLY A 804 -12.22 24.92 2.31
CA GLY A 804 -13.60 25.38 2.42
C GLY A 804 -14.35 24.91 3.68
N SER A 805 -13.76 24.04 4.49
CA SER A 805 -14.39 23.44 5.68
C SER A 805 -13.98 24.13 6.99
N GLU A 806 -14.65 23.77 8.09
CA GLU A 806 -14.33 24.22 9.46
C GLU A 806 -12.95 23.79 9.94
N ALA A 807 -12.36 22.75 9.33
CA ALA A 807 -11.08 22.18 9.75
C ALA A 807 -9.92 23.18 9.68
N PHE A 808 -9.99 24.15 8.77
CA PHE A 808 -8.94 25.16 8.55
C PHE A 808 -9.21 26.48 9.29
N ASP A 809 -10.38 26.68 9.88
CA ASP A 809 -10.78 27.98 10.44
C ASP A 809 -9.75 28.50 11.46
N GLY A 810 -9.26 27.63 12.36
CA GLY A 810 -8.36 28.03 13.43
C GLY A 810 -6.97 28.45 12.96
N PHE A 811 -6.58 28.13 11.72
CA PHE A 811 -5.37 28.67 11.06
C PHE A 811 -5.59 30.09 10.52
N CYS A 812 -6.84 30.47 10.24
CA CYS A 812 -7.23 31.84 9.89
C CYS A 812 -7.59 32.70 11.11
N GLY A 813 -7.43 32.19 12.33
CA GLY A 813 -7.87 32.87 13.56
C GLY A 813 -9.39 32.91 13.74
N GLN A 814 -10.14 32.07 13.01
CA GLN A 814 -11.59 31.92 13.11
C GLN A 814 -11.90 30.57 13.79
N GLY A 815 -12.82 30.50 14.75
CA GLY A 815 -13.18 29.23 15.39
C GLY A 815 -12.04 28.53 16.17
N GLU A 816 -12.33 27.34 16.70
CA GLU A 816 -11.42 26.60 17.61
C GLU A 816 -10.62 25.49 16.91
N SER A 817 -11.09 24.99 15.76
CA SER A 817 -10.51 23.83 15.09
C SER A 817 -9.24 24.16 14.31
N ARG A 818 -8.10 23.56 14.70
CA ARG A 818 -6.80 23.63 13.98
C ARG A 818 -6.40 22.27 13.44
N MET A 819 -7.26 21.65 12.64
CA MET A 819 -7.00 20.32 12.08
C MET A 819 -6.17 20.43 10.81
N THR A 820 -5.06 19.70 10.70
CA THR A 820 -4.24 19.70 9.48
C THR A 820 -4.90 18.93 8.33
N PHE A 821 -4.53 19.22 7.08
CA PHE A 821 -5.03 18.50 5.90
C PHE A 821 -4.70 17.02 5.96
N LYS A 822 -3.52 16.65 6.46
CA LYS A 822 -3.17 15.22 6.67
C LYS A 822 -4.14 14.53 7.62
N SER A 823 -4.49 15.16 8.75
CA SER A 823 -5.42 14.58 9.73
C SER A 823 -6.85 14.53 9.17
N TRP A 824 -7.28 15.62 8.53
CA TRP A 824 -8.59 15.71 7.87
C TRP A 824 -8.79 14.64 6.78
N LEU A 825 -7.78 14.42 5.93
CA LEU A 825 -7.81 13.37 4.91
C LEU A 825 -7.71 11.96 5.52
N HIS A 826 -7.09 11.81 6.71
CA HIS A 826 -7.03 10.53 7.41
C HIS A 826 -8.41 10.05 7.87
N GLN A 827 -9.28 10.98 8.25
CA GLN A 827 -10.66 10.73 8.67
C GLN A 827 -11.62 10.41 7.51
N ARG A 828 -11.11 10.36 6.26
CA ARG A 828 -11.90 10.15 5.03
C ARG A 828 -11.38 8.96 4.23
N PRO A 829 -11.63 7.71 4.69
CA PRO A 829 -11.16 6.50 4.01
C PRO A 829 -11.65 6.39 2.56
N GLU A 830 -12.83 6.95 2.26
CA GLU A 830 -13.43 6.97 0.92
C GLU A 830 -12.59 7.75 -0.10
N VAL A 831 -12.02 8.89 0.29
CA VAL A 831 -11.13 9.69 -0.56
C VAL A 831 -9.81 8.97 -0.77
N GLN A 832 -9.30 8.28 0.26
CA GLN A 832 -8.07 7.50 0.16
C GLN A 832 -8.23 6.30 -0.77
N ALA A 833 -9.35 5.59 -0.69
CA ALA A 833 -9.64 4.43 -1.53
C ALA A 833 -9.79 4.83 -3.01
N MET A 834 -10.46 5.95 -3.29
CA MET A 834 -10.52 6.53 -4.65
C MET A 834 -9.14 6.88 -5.20
N LYS A 835 -8.28 7.52 -4.40
CA LYS A 835 -6.88 7.78 -4.78
C LYS A 835 -6.12 6.49 -5.08
N TRP A 836 -6.30 5.43 -4.28
CA TRP A 836 -5.66 4.14 -4.52
C TRP A 836 -6.10 3.52 -5.86
N SER A 837 -7.35 3.72 -6.27
CA SER A 837 -7.86 3.23 -7.56
C SER A 837 -7.13 3.86 -8.76
N ILE A 838 -6.79 5.16 -8.71
CA ILE A 838 -5.99 5.86 -9.74
C ILE A 838 -4.65 5.13 -9.97
N ARG A 839 -4.03 4.64 -8.89
CA ARG A 839 -2.71 4.01 -8.93
C ARG A 839 -2.75 2.55 -9.36
N LEU A 840 -3.76 1.81 -8.93
CA LEU A 840 -3.86 0.37 -9.18
C LEU A 840 -4.37 0.05 -10.59
N ARG A 841 -5.33 0.83 -11.10
CA ARG A 841 -5.95 0.59 -12.42
C ARG A 841 -6.08 1.90 -13.20
N PRO A 842 -4.96 2.59 -13.51
CA PRO A 842 -5.00 3.87 -14.21
C PRO A 842 -5.70 3.76 -15.58
N GLY A 843 -5.57 2.61 -16.26
CA GLY A 843 -6.19 2.36 -17.56
C GLY A 843 -7.67 2.74 -17.60
N ARG A 844 -8.44 2.39 -16.56
CA ARG A 844 -9.89 2.64 -16.46
C ARG A 844 -10.31 4.10 -16.57
N PHE A 845 -9.41 5.05 -16.33
CA PHE A 845 -9.69 6.49 -16.41
C PHE A 845 -9.23 7.11 -17.74
N PHE A 846 -8.42 6.39 -18.51
CA PHE A 846 -7.82 6.89 -19.74
C PHE A 846 -8.31 6.15 -21.00
N THR A 847 -8.80 4.91 -20.88
CA THR A 847 -9.29 4.10 -22.02
C THR A 847 -10.75 4.42 -22.36
N VAL A 848 -11.04 4.54 -23.67
CA VAL A 848 -12.41 4.67 -24.20
C VAL A 848 -13.14 3.34 -24.04
N PRO A 849 -14.32 3.27 -23.39
CA PRO A 849 -15.18 2.10 -23.47
C PRO A 849 -15.56 1.87 -24.93
N GLN A 850 -15.40 0.65 -25.42
CA GLN A 850 -15.75 0.27 -26.81
C GLN A 850 -17.24 0.56 -27.16
N GLU A 851 -18.07 0.76 -26.13
CA GLU A 851 -19.47 1.19 -26.25
C GLU A 851 -19.64 2.63 -26.76
N GLU A 852 -18.69 3.55 -26.51
CA GLU A 852 -18.72 4.92 -27.06
C GLU A 852 -18.42 4.97 -28.57
N LEU A 853 -17.97 3.85 -29.17
CA LEU A 853 -17.76 3.67 -30.61
C LEU A 853 -18.95 3.01 -31.31
N ARG A 854 -20.01 2.60 -30.58
CA ARG A 854 -21.25 2.15 -31.23
C ARG A 854 -21.96 3.39 -31.77
N THR A 855 -22.23 3.36 -33.07
CA THR A 855 -23.04 4.37 -33.77
C THR A 855 -24.29 4.71 -32.96
N PRO A 856 -24.69 5.99 -32.86
CA PRO A 856 -25.95 6.34 -32.25
C PRO A 856 -27.05 5.58 -32.97
N GLN A 857 -27.71 4.65 -32.29
CA GLN A 857 -29.00 4.16 -32.76
C GLN A 857 -29.89 5.39 -32.82
N GLU A 858 -30.49 5.64 -33.99
CA GLU A 858 -31.37 6.77 -34.28
C GLU A 858 -32.31 7.05 -33.09
N SER A 859 -31.93 8.02 -32.25
CA SER A 859 -32.71 8.39 -31.09
C SER A 859 -33.95 9.10 -31.59
N LYS A 860 -35.14 8.56 -31.30
CA LYS A 860 -36.41 9.22 -31.59
C LYS A 860 -36.37 10.60 -30.92
N HIS A 861 -36.96 11.62 -31.55
CA HIS A 861 -36.92 13.03 -31.13
C HIS A 861 -37.25 13.28 -29.63
N GLY A 862 -37.98 12.37 -28.97
CA GLY A 862 -38.26 12.40 -27.52
C GLY A 862 -37.06 12.07 -26.61
N ASP A 863 -36.14 11.21 -27.04
CA ASP A 863 -34.96 10.82 -26.25
C ASP A 863 -33.92 11.96 -26.19
N ALA A 864 -33.78 12.72 -27.29
CA ALA A 864 -32.86 13.86 -27.37
C ALA A 864 -33.22 14.99 -26.38
N VAL A 865 -34.52 15.27 -26.18
CA VAL A 865 -35.01 16.30 -25.24
C VAL A 865 -34.78 15.87 -23.79
N MET A 866 -35.00 14.59 -23.48
CA MET A 866 -34.73 14.03 -22.16
C MET A 866 -33.23 14.04 -21.85
N GLU A 867 -32.40 13.70 -22.84
CA GLU A 867 -30.96 13.74 -22.70
C GLU A 867 -30.43 15.17 -22.51
N ALA A 868 -30.97 16.14 -23.26
CA ALA A 868 -30.64 17.55 -23.11
C ALA A 868 -30.98 18.06 -21.69
N THR A 869 -32.11 17.63 -21.13
CA THR A 869 -32.52 17.97 -19.75
C THR A 869 -31.52 17.42 -18.72
N VAL A 870 -31.11 16.15 -18.84
CA VAL A 870 -30.11 15.53 -17.97
C VAL A 870 -28.74 16.21 -18.10
N ARG A 871 -28.41 16.73 -19.28
CA ARG A 871 -27.13 17.41 -19.57
C ARG A 871 -27.05 18.83 -18.98
N VAL A 872 -28.17 19.51 -18.72
CA VAL A 872 -28.19 20.87 -18.13
C VAL A 872 -28.31 20.90 -16.60
N ARG A 873 -28.55 19.76 -15.94
CA ARG A 873 -28.60 19.65 -14.47
C ARG A 873 -27.37 20.22 -13.79
N ASN A 874 -27.57 21.02 -12.74
CA ASN A 874 -26.50 21.71 -12.01
C ASN A 874 -26.54 21.46 -10.50
N GLY A 875 -27.26 20.42 -10.04
CA GLY A 875 -27.30 20.02 -8.63
C GLY A 875 -25.93 19.55 -8.13
N SER A 876 -25.76 19.61 -6.80
CA SER A 876 -24.51 19.27 -6.12
C SER A 876 -24.21 17.75 -6.14
N VAL A 877 -25.25 16.92 -6.10
CA VAL A 877 -25.25 15.46 -6.24
C VAL A 877 -25.91 15.06 -7.56
N LEU A 878 -27.10 15.59 -7.84
CA LEU A 878 -27.84 15.42 -9.11
C LEU A 878 -27.33 16.42 -10.17
N GLY A 879 -26.06 16.29 -10.52
CA GLY A 879 -25.40 17.15 -11.51
C GLY A 879 -25.51 16.65 -12.96
N LYS A 880 -24.82 17.33 -13.87
CA LYS A 880 -24.76 17.01 -15.32
C LYS A 880 -24.50 15.52 -15.58
N GLY A 881 -25.38 14.90 -16.38
CA GLY A 881 -25.25 13.48 -16.75
C GLY A 881 -25.78 12.48 -15.71
N SER A 882 -26.31 12.95 -14.57
CA SER A 882 -26.88 12.10 -13.53
C SER A 882 -28.37 11.87 -13.76
N ILE A 883 -28.83 10.64 -13.57
CA ILE A 883 -30.23 10.26 -13.66
C ILE A 883 -30.73 9.66 -12.34
N LEU A 884 -32.03 9.78 -12.10
CA LEU A 884 -32.73 9.04 -11.06
C LEU A 884 -33.46 7.87 -11.70
N LYS A 885 -33.03 6.65 -11.38
CA LYS A 885 -33.64 5.42 -11.89
C LYS A 885 -34.47 4.77 -10.79
N MET A 886 -35.68 4.33 -11.12
CA MET A 886 -36.52 3.53 -10.23
C MET A 886 -35.76 2.27 -9.80
N TYR A 887 -35.80 1.96 -8.50
CA TYR A 887 -35.03 0.86 -7.94
C TYR A 887 -35.61 -0.53 -8.29
N SER A 888 -36.92 -0.59 -8.56
CA SER A 888 -37.59 -1.80 -9.03
C SER A 888 -37.30 -2.03 -10.52
N PHE A 889 -36.90 -3.25 -10.88
CA PHE A 889 -36.64 -3.64 -12.27
C PHE A 889 -37.19 -5.06 -12.57
N PRO A 890 -37.54 -5.34 -13.83
CA PRO A 890 -38.03 -6.67 -14.22
C PRO A 890 -36.98 -7.75 -14.00
N GLY A 891 -37.38 -8.90 -13.45
CA GLY A 891 -36.47 -10.01 -13.14
C GLY A 891 -35.80 -9.94 -11.76
N GLN A 892 -36.12 -8.93 -10.93
CA GLN A 892 -35.74 -8.91 -9.53
C GLN A 892 -36.29 -10.16 -8.82
N ARG A 893 -35.41 -10.97 -8.21
CA ARG A 893 -35.81 -12.22 -7.55
C ARG A 893 -36.83 -11.93 -6.46
N THR A 894 -38.02 -12.52 -6.56
CA THR A 894 -39.01 -12.53 -5.48
C THR A 894 -38.75 -13.72 -4.57
N SER A 895 -38.85 -13.55 -3.25
CA SER A 895 -38.69 -14.67 -2.31
C SER A 895 -39.82 -15.68 -2.52
N ASN A 896 -39.48 -16.98 -2.55
CA ASN A 896 -40.47 -18.05 -2.60
C ASN A 896 -41.11 -18.33 -1.22
N HIS A 897 -40.59 -17.75 -0.13
CA HIS A 897 -40.93 -18.16 1.24
C HIS A 897 -41.64 -17.08 2.07
N ILE A 898 -41.29 -15.79 1.90
CA ILE A 898 -41.93 -14.68 2.60
C ILE A 898 -42.29 -13.62 1.56
N GLN A 899 -43.58 -13.45 1.31
CA GLN A 899 -44.11 -12.44 0.39
C GLN A 899 -44.63 -11.26 1.21
N ILE A 900 -43.96 -10.12 1.08
CA ILE A 900 -44.38 -8.83 1.64
C ILE A 900 -44.61 -7.89 0.46
N GLN A 901 -45.80 -7.31 0.35
CA GLN A 901 -46.13 -6.48 -0.80
C GLN A 901 -45.24 -5.22 -0.82
N GLY A 902 -44.55 -4.99 -1.94
CA GLY A 902 -43.64 -3.85 -2.06
C GLY A 902 -42.29 -4.00 -1.33
N ALA A 903 -41.95 -5.18 -0.79
CA ALA A 903 -40.62 -5.53 -0.29
C ALA A 903 -40.12 -6.83 -0.96
N PRO A 904 -39.30 -6.74 -2.04
CA PRO A 904 -38.82 -7.91 -2.76
C PRO A 904 -37.79 -8.72 -1.96
N HIS A 905 -37.63 -10.00 -2.32
CA HIS A 905 -36.58 -10.90 -1.80
C HIS A 905 -36.42 -10.95 -0.26
N VAL A 906 -37.52 -11.09 0.47
CA VAL A 906 -37.45 -11.25 1.94
C VAL A 906 -36.98 -12.65 2.31
N TYR A 907 -35.90 -12.75 3.08
CA TYR A 907 -35.36 -14.03 3.55
C TYR A 907 -35.05 -14.00 5.06
N LYS A 908 -35.38 -15.08 5.77
CA LYS A 908 -35.09 -15.28 7.19
C LYS A 908 -34.08 -16.41 7.35
N VAL A 909 -33.06 -16.22 8.19
CA VAL A 909 -32.12 -17.28 8.54
C VAL A 909 -32.74 -18.25 9.54
N ASP A 910 -32.68 -19.53 9.24
CA ASP A 910 -33.22 -20.57 10.12
C ASP A 910 -32.49 -20.62 11.46
N GLY A 911 -33.28 -20.53 12.54
CA GLY A 911 -32.78 -20.55 13.92
C GLY A 911 -32.25 -19.21 14.44
N TYR A 912 -32.26 -18.13 13.64
CA TYR A 912 -31.84 -16.80 14.08
C TYR A 912 -32.93 -15.75 13.81
N PRO A 913 -33.02 -14.69 14.63
CA PRO A 913 -33.89 -13.55 14.36
C PRO A 913 -33.25 -12.59 13.34
N VAL A 914 -32.67 -13.13 12.27
CA VAL A 914 -31.91 -12.38 11.26
C VAL A 914 -32.63 -12.49 9.92
N TYR A 915 -32.90 -11.35 9.31
CA TYR A 915 -33.69 -11.18 8.09
C TYR A 915 -32.92 -10.34 7.07
N SER A 916 -33.22 -10.53 5.80
CA SER A 916 -32.80 -9.65 4.71
C SER A 916 -33.96 -9.32 3.79
N MET A 917 -33.87 -8.19 3.11
CA MET A 917 -34.79 -7.81 2.03
C MET A 917 -34.08 -7.00 0.95
N ALA A 918 -34.63 -7.01 -0.26
CA ALA A 918 -34.30 -6.02 -1.27
C ALA A 918 -34.85 -4.64 -0.86
N THR A 919 -34.45 -3.59 -1.57
CA THR A 919 -34.93 -2.24 -1.31
C THR A 919 -36.46 -2.18 -1.40
N PRO A 920 -37.17 -1.86 -0.29
CA PRO A 920 -38.62 -1.83 -0.28
C PRO A 920 -39.17 -0.47 -0.72
N THR A 921 -40.46 -0.42 -1.02
CA THR A 921 -41.27 0.82 -1.01
C THR A 921 -41.55 1.25 0.44
N ILE A 922 -42.03 2.48 0.67
CA ILE A 922 -42.42 2.90 2.03
C ILE A 922 -43.52 1.98 2.59
N ALA A 923 -44.51 1.63 1.77
CA ALA A 923 -45.57 0.69 2.14
C ALA A 923 -45.02 -0.70 2.48
N GLY A 924 -44.10 -1.24 1.66
CA GLY A 924 -43.48 -2.53 1.92
C GLY A 924 -42.57 -2.55 3.15
N ALA A 925 -41.88 -1.45 3.43
CA ALA A 925 -41.11 -1.30 4.67
C ALA A 925 -42.05 -1.36 5.89
N LYS A 926 -43.19 -0.67 5.83
CA LYS A 926 -44.21 -0.69 6.87
C LYS A 926 -44.79 -2.09 7.09
N GLU A 927 -45.16 -2.78 6.02
CA GLU A 927 -45.68 -4.16 6.07
C GLU A 927 -44.65 -5.14 6.65
N MET A 928 -43.36 -4.99 6.29
CA MET A 928 -42.29 -5.80 6.87
C MET A 928 -42.13 -5.57 8.39
N LEU A 929 -42.24 -4.33 8.85
CA LEU A 929 -42.19 -4.02 10.30
C LEU A 929 -43.44 -4.54 11.04
N GLU A 930 -44.61 -4.54 10.40
CA GLU A 930 -45.82 -5.16 10.97
C GLU A 930 -45.67 -6.68 11.08
N TYR A 931 -45.11 -7.33 10.05
CA TYR A 931 -44.78 -8.75 10.07
C TYR A 931 -43.81 -9.11 11.22
N LEU A 932 -42.83 -8.25 11.51
CA LEU A 932 -41.89 -8.43 12.63
C LEU A 932 -42.50 -8.12 14.01
N SER A 933 -43.79 -7.78 14.09
CA SER A 933 -44.55 -7.52 15.34
C SER A 933 -44.02 -6.31 16.13
N VAL A 934 -43.82 -5.19 15.44
CA VAL A 934 -43.18 -3.97 16.00
C VAL A 934 -44.20 -2.93 16.52
N LYS A 935 -45.52 -3.16 16.35
CA LYS A 935 -46.59 -2.32 16.93
C LYS A 935 -47.14 -2.89 18.24
N PRO A 936 -47.48 -2.06 19.24
CA PRO A 936 -48.14 -2.53 20.46
C PRO A 936 -49.53 -3.07 20.12
N LYS A 937 -49.77 -4.36 20.34
CA LYS A 937 -51.14 -4.86 20.47
C LYS A 937 -51.62 -4.52 21.88
N ILE A 938 -52.84 -4.01 21.98
CA ILE A 938 -53.55 -3.81 23.24
C ILE A 938 -53.54 -5.15 24.00
N GLU A 939 -53.07 -5.08 25.25
CA GLU A 939 -52.90 -6.16 26.25
C GLU A 939 -51.71 -7.14 26.06
N GLY A 940 -50.60 -6.84 26.76
CA GLY A 940 -49.73 -7.85 27.38
C GLY A 940 -48.48 -8.34 26.63
N TYR A 941 -48.27 -8.00 25.36
CA TYR A 941 -47.09 -8.47 24.60
C TYR A 941 -45.98 -7.42 24.50
N LEU A 942 -44.76 -7.80 24.88
CA LEU A 942 -43.53 -7.00 24.73
C LEU A 942 -43.30 -6.60 23.27
N THR A 943 -43.27 -5.29 22.99
CA THR A 943 -42.84 -4.73 21.70
C THR A 943 -41.39 -5.16 21.42
N ARG A 944 -41.14 -5.71 20.24
CA ARG A 944 -39.80 -6.20 19.84
C ARG A 944 -39.09 -5.13 19.02
N LYS A 945 -37.97 -4.63 19.54
CA LYS A 945 -37.10 -3.69 18.83
C LYS A 945 -36.49 -4.32 17.58
N VAL A 946 -36.50 -3.61 16.44
CA VAL A 946 -35.84 -4.05 15.20
C VAL A 946 -34.64 -3.18 14.88
N ILE A 947 -33.48 -3.82 14.67
CA ILE A 947 -32.28 -3.13 14.18
C ILE A 947 -32.25 -3.27 12.65
N LEU A 948 -32.52 -2.16 11.96
CA LEU A 948 -32.50 -2.09 10.51
C LEU A 948 -31.13 -1.59 10.04
N THR A 949 -30.40 -2.44 9.35
CA THR A 949 -29.09 -2.10 8.79
C THR A 949 -29.17 -2.02 7.27
N ASP A 950 -28.97 -0.83 6.74
CA ASP A 950 -28.96 -0.56 5.31
C ASP A 950 -27.55 -0.72 4.74
N LEU A 951 -27.36 -1.72 3.87
CA LEU A 951 -26.06 -2.11 3.31
C LEU A 951 -25.72 -1.41 1.99
N ARG A 952 -26.52 -0.45 1.55
CA ARG A 952 -26.38 0.16 0.22
C ARG A 952 -25.29 1.24 0.20
N GLU A 953 -24.38 1.15 -0.78
CA GLU A 953 -23.34 2.14 -1.08
C GLU A 953 -23.82 3.31 -1.95
N GLU A 954 -24.92 3.13 -2.66
CA GLU A 954 -25.51 4.12 -3.53
C GLU A 954 -26.48 5.04 -2.77
N ALA A 955 -26.55 6.30 -3.20
CA ALA A 955 -27.53 7.24 -2.66
C ALA A 955 -28.93 6.89 -3.21
N VAL A 956 -29.90 6.74 -2.30
CA VAL A 956 -31.29 6.42 -2.60
C VAL A 956 -32.18 7.55 -2.08
N VAL A 957 -33.25 7.84 -2.82
CA VAL A 957 -34.30 8.78 -2.42
C VAL A 957 -35.67 8.15 -2.69
N TYR A 958 -36.65 8.43 -1.85
CA TYR A 958 -38.04 8.02 -2.06
C TYR A 958 -38.82 9.19 -2.64
N ILE A 959 -39.51 8.95 -3.75
CA ILE A 959 -40.41 9.89 -4.41
C ILE A 959 -41.78 9.22 -4.49
N ASN A 960 -42.83 9.86 -3.96
CA ASN A 960 -44.18 9.30 -3.91
C ASN A 960 -44.21 7.88 -3.29
N GLY A 961 -43.39 7.64 -2.27
CA GLY A 961 -43.26 6.32 -1.60
C GLY A 961 -42.46 5.26 -2.37
N THR A 962 -41.97 5.56 -3.57
CA THR A 962 -41.21 4.65 -4.43
C THR A 962 -39.71 4.98 -4.37
N PRO A 963 -38.81 3.99 -4.21
CA PRO A 963 -37.38 4.23 -4.16
C PRO A 963 -36.78 4.48 -5.55
N TYR A 964 -35.91 5.49 -5.63
CA TYR A 964 -35.10 5.85 -6.80
C TYR A 964 -33.62 5.91 -6.41
N VAL A 965 -32.76 5.51 -7.33
CA VAL A 965 -31.31 5.49 -7.16
C VAL A 965 -30.62 6.40 -8.16
N LEU A 966 -29.56 7.05 -7.68
CA LEU A 966 -28.67 7.82 -8.53
C LEU A 966 -27.90 6.88 -9.49
N ARG A 967 -27.92 7.21 -10.79
CA ARG A 967 -27.18 6.52 -11.87
C ARG A 967 -26.54 7.56 -12.80
N GLU A 968 -25.59 7.11 -13.62
CA GLU A 968 -25.06 7.94 -14.71
C GLU A 968 -25.79 7.59 -16.00
N LEU A 969 -26.07 8.60 -16.83
CA LEU A 969 -26.78 8.44 -18.09
C LEU A 969 -26.08 7.48 -19.06
N ASN A 970 -24.75 7.52 -19.14
CA ASN A 970 -23.95 6.62 -19.99
C ASN A 970 -23.78 5.22 -19.39
N LYS A 971 -24.21 5.00 -18.14
CA LYS A 971 -24.15 3.72 -17.43
C LYS A 971 -25.40 3.54 -16.55
N PRO A 972 -26.59 3.46 -17.16
CA PRO A 972 -27.84 3.59 -16.42
C PRO A 972 -28.20 2.32 -15.63
N VAL A 973 -27.60 1.17 -15.99
CA VAL A 973 -27.77 -0.12 -15.31
C VAL A 973 -26.65 -0.39 -14.30
N ASP A 974 -25.43 0.11 -14.55
CA ASP A 974 -24.29 -0.11 -13.65
C ASP A 974 -24.53 0.56 -12.29
N VAL A 975 -24.23 -0.17 -11.22
CA VAL A 975 -24.25 0.38 -9.87
C VAL A 975 -23.21 1.50 -9.75
N LEU A 976 -23.63 2.69 -9.30
CA LEU A 976 -22.75 3.82 -9.01
C LEU A 976 -21.93 3.53 -7.74
N LYS A 977 -20.80 2.85 -7.93
CA LYS A 977 -19.93 2.38 -6.84
C LYS A 977 -19.06 3.51 -6.29
N HIS A 978 -19.07 3.71 -4.97
CA HIS A 978 -18.14 4.59 -4.27
C HIS A 978 -17.18 3.73 -3.45
N VAL A 979 -15.91 3.70 -3.86
CA VAL A 979 -14.93 2.83 -3.22
C VAL A 979 -14.71 3.30 -1.78
N GLY A 980 -15.08 2.47 -0.80
CA GLY A 980 -14.81 2.72 0.63
C GLY A 980 -15.69 3.79 1.28
N ILE A 981 -16.86 4.12 0.72
CA ILE A 981 -17.79 5.10 1.29
C ILE A 981 -18.35 4.67 2.64
N THR A 982 -18.47 5.61 3.58
CA THR A 982 -19.02 5.37 4.93
C THR A 982 -20.50 5.73 4.98
N GLY A 983 -21.24 5.13 5.93
CA GLY A 983 -22.67 5.39 6.10
C GLY A 983 -23.05 6.87 6.23
N PRO A 984 -22.40 7.64 7.12
CA PRO A 984 -22.69 9.07 7.29
C PRO A 984 -22.49 9.89 6.01
N VAL A 985 -21.49 9.53 5.19
CA VAL A 985 -21.24 10.23 3.92
C VAL A 985 -22.34 9.90 2.90
N VAL A 986 -22.85 8.67 2.88
CA VAL A 986 -24.01 8.32 2.04
C VAL A 986 -25.26 9.07 2.47
N GLU A 987 -25.55 9.13 3.78
CA GLU A 987 -26.71 9.86 4.32
C GLU A 987 -26.65 11.35 3.96
N LEU A 988 -25.47 11.97 4.06
CA LEU A 988 -25.24 13.36 3.65
C LEU A 988 -25.46 13.56 2.15
N MET A 989 -24.99 12.63 1.31
CA MET A 989 -25.27 12.64 -0.12
C MET A 989 -26.76 12.48 -0.43
N GLU A 990 -27.50 11.65 0.32
CA GLU A 990 -28.94 11.47 0.17
C GLU A 990 -29.72 12.73 0.56
N ALA A 991 -29.30 13.44 1.62
CA ALA A 991 -29.88 14.72 2.02
C ALA A 991 -29.68 15.80 0.93
N ARG A 992 -28.46 15.94 0.40
CA ARG A 992 -28.17 16.88 -0.68
C ARG A 992 -28.83 16.50 -2.00
N LEU A 993 -28.96 15.20 -2.28
CA LEU A 993 -29.72 14.71 -3.44
C LEU A 993 -31.21 15.14 -3.33
N LYS A 994 -31.80 15.05 -2.14
CA LYS A 994 -33.15 15.56 -1.89
C LYS A 994 -33.23 17.07 -2.12
N GLU A 995 -32.27 17.85 -1.65
CA GLU A 995 -32.23 19.31 -1.87
C GLU A 995 -32.13 19.67 -3.36
N ASP A 996 -31.30 18.96 -4.13
CA ASP A 996 -31.18 19.14 -5.57
C ASP A 996 -32.52 18.84 -6.27
N ILE A 997 -33.19 17.75 -5.89
CA ILE A 997 -34.50 17.36 -6.42
C ILE A 997 -35.55 18.43 -6.13
N VAL A 998 -35.64 18.89 -4.88
CA VAL A 998 -36.58 19.94 -4.48
C VAL A 998 -36.31 21.24 -5.24
N THR A 999 -35.04 21.56 -5.50
CA THR A 999 -34.64 22.74 -6.28
C THR A 999 -35.04 22.61 -7.75
N GLU A 1000 -34.77 21.47 -8.39
CA GLU A 1000 -35.17 21.19 -9.78
C GLU A 1000 -36.70 21.29 -9.93
N ILE A 1001 -37.46 20.67 -9.03
CA ILE A 1001 -38.93 20.69 -9.02
C ILE A 1001 -39.48 22.12 -8.89
N ARG A 1002 -38.88 22.96 -8.04
CA ARG A 1002 -39.27 24.37 -7.88
C ARG A 1002 -39.05 25.17 -9.17
N GLN A 1003 -37.99 24.86 -9.92
CA GLN A 1003 -37.67 25.53 -11.19
C GLN A 1003 -38.58 25.07 -12.34
N THR A 1004 -38.97 23.80 -12.37
CA THR A 1004 -39.76 23.19 -13.45
C THR A 1004 -41.27 23.19 -13.21
N GLY A 1005 -41.74 23.78 -12.11
CA GLY A 1005 -43.16 23.89 -11.77
C GLY A 1005 -43.79 22.55 -11.37
N GLY A 1006 -43.06 21.73 -10.61
CA GLY A 1006 -43.59 20.47 -10.06
C GLY A 1006 -43.26 19.20 -10.85
N ARG A 1007 -42.54 19.30 -11.97
CA ARG A 1007 -42.27 18.17 -12.89
C ARG A 1007 -40.80 17.81 -12.96
N MET A 1008 -40.47 16.54 -12.83
CA MET A 1008 -39.08 16.09 -12.89
C MET A 1008 -38.91 14.87 -13.79
N LEU A 1009 -37.78 14.80 -14.50
CA LEU A 1009 -37.43 13.65 -15.33
C LEU A 1009 -36.79 12.54 -14.48
N VAL A 1010 -37.49 11.41 -14.40
CA VAL A 1010 -37.07 10.17 -13.75
C VAL A 1010 -37.03 9.02 -14.76
N HIS A 1011 -36.38 7.91 -14.41
CA HIS A 1011 -36.14 6.80 -15.33
C HIS A 1011 -36.62 5.47 -14.73
N ARG A 1012 -37.02 4.52 -15.57
CA ARG A 1012 -37.33 3.14 -15.17
C ARG A 1012 -36.73 2.14 -16.15
N GLU A 1013 -36.57 0.90 -15.70
CA GLU A 1013 -36.12 -0.19 -16.56
C GLU A 1013 -37.33 -0.97 -17.09
N GLU A 1014 -37.40 -1.12 -18.40
CA GLU A 1014 -38.40 -1.95 -19.08
C GLU A 1014 -37.69 -3.12 -19.76
N TYR A 1015 -38.13 -4.34 -19.45
CA TYR A 1015 -37.59 -5.56 -20.02
C TYR A 1015 -38.44 -5.99 -21.20
N ASN A 1016 -37.80 -6.24 -22.33
CA ASN A 1016 -38.44 -6.78 -23.50
C ASN A 1016 -38.27 -8.32 -23.54
N PRO A 1017 -39.33 -9.10 -23.30
CA PRO A 1017 -39.25 -10.55 -23.30
C PRO A 1017 -38.87 -11.15 -24.66
N ALA A 1018 -39.14 -10.45 -25.76
CA ALA A 1018 -38.86 -10.93 -27.10
C ALA A 1018 -37.38 -10.81 -27.47
N THR A 1019 -36.67 -9.81 -26.95
CA THR A 1019 -35.24 -9.59 -27.22
C THR A 1019 -34.33 -10.01 -26.07
N ASN A 1020 -34.90 -10.37 -24.92
CA ASN A 1020 -34.17 -10.65 -23.67
C ASN A 1020 -33.21 -9.49 -23.29
N GLN A 1021 -33.62 -8.25 -23.60
CA GLN A 1021 -32.86 -7.03 -23.34
C GLN A 1021 -33.70 -6.08 -22.50
N SER A 1022 -33.06 -5.38 -21.58
CA SER A 1022 -33.67 -4.28 -20.83
C SER A 1022 -33.28 -2.93 -21.42
N CYS A 1023 -34.26 -2.01 -21.46
CA CYS A 1023 -34.09 -0.63 -21.91
C CYS A 1023 -34.41 0.32 -20.75
N ILE A 1024 -33.73 1.46 -20.70
CA ILE A 1024 -33.95 2.50 -19.70
C ILE A 1024 -34.76 3.60 -20.34
N ILE A 1025 -35.95 3.87 -19.80
CA ILE A 1025 -36.89 4.84 -20.37
C ILE A 1025 -37.07 5.99 -19.38
N GLY A 1026 -36.86 7.22 -19.87
CA GLY A 1026 -37.15 8.44 -19.15
C GLY A 1026 -38.64 8.80 -19.21
N TYR A 1027 -39.20 9.32 -18.12
CA TYR A 1027 -40.56 9.84 -18.08
C TYR A 1027 -40.67 11.00 -17.09
N TRP A 1028 -41.62 11.90 -17.35
CA TRP A 1028 -41.89 13.05 -16.49
C TRP A 1028 -42.85 12.65 -15.37
N GLU A 1029 -42.45 12.90 -14.13
CA GLU A 1029 -43.25 12.64 -12.94
C GLU A 1029 -43.61 13.96 -12.26
N ASN A 1030 -44.84 14.07 -11.75
CA ASN A 1030 -45.25 15.19 -10.90
C ASN A 1030 -44.84 14.88 -9.45
N ILE A 1031 -44.03 15.77 -8.86
CA ILE A 1031 -43.44 15.56 -7.53
C ILE A 1031 -43.67 16.82 -6.69
N SER A 1032 -44.18 16.66 -5.47
CA SER A 1032 -44.19 17.73 -4.47
C SER A 1032 -42.96 17.65 -3.56
N ALA A 1033 -42.57 18.77 -2.95
CA ALA A 1033 -41.41 18.77 -2.04
C ALA A 1033 -41.61 17.86 -0.82
N ASP A 1034 -42.85 17.67 -0.36
CA ASP A 1034 -43.20 16.84 0.80
C ASP A 1034 -43.14 15.34 0.49
N ASP A 1035 -43.23 14.97 -0.79
CA ASP A 1035 -43.20 13.58 -1.27
C ASP A 1035 -41.78 13.03 -1.46
N VAL A 1036 -40.75 13.87 -1.28
CA VAL A 1036 -39.34 13.49 -1.42
C VAL A 1036 -38.74 13.23 -0.03
N LYS A 1037 -38.37 11.97 0.23
CA LYS A 1037 -37.80 11.55 1.52
C LYS A 1037 -36.49 10.79 1.36
N THR A 1038 -35.53 11.02 2.25
CA THR A 1038 -34.34 10.17 2.35
C THR A 1038 -34.67 8.86 3.08
N PRO A 1039 -33.89 7.78 2.94
CA PRO A 1039 -34.06 6.56 3.73
C PRO A 1039 -34.09 6.84 5.23
N ALA A 1040 -33.19 7.69 5.74
CA ALA A 1040 -33.17 8.08 7.15
C ALA A 1040 -34.48 8.75 7.59
N GLU A 1041 -35.03 9.67 6.77
CA GLU A 1041 -36.32 10.31 7.04
C GLU A 1041 -37.49 9.33 6.98
N VAL A 1042 -37.48 8.36 6.06
CA VAL A 1042 -38.51 7.32 5.96
C VAL A 1042 -38.56 6.49 7.24
N TYR A 1043 -37.41 5.99 7.70
CA TYR A 1043 -37.36 5.18 8.91
C TYR A 1043 -37.52 6.01 10.19
N ALA A 1044 -37.14 7.29 10.20
CA ALA A 1044 -37.47 8.20 11.29
C ALA A 1044 -38.99 8.41 11.39
N ALA A 1045 -39.69 8.66 10.27
CA ALA A 1045 -41.13 8.81 10.25
C ALA A 1045 -41.86 7.53 10.71
N LEU A 1046 -41.37 6.34 10.29
CA LEU A 1046 -41.91 5.07 10.79
C LEU A 1046 -41.67 4.91 12.30
N LYS A 1047 -40.53 5.36 12.83
CA LYS A 1047 -40.31 5.37 14.28
C LYS A 1047 -41.33 6.28 15.01
N ASP A 1048 -41.60 7.45 14.44
CA ASP A 1048 -42.58 8.42 14.98
C ASP A 1048 -44.03 7.90 14.89
N GLU A 1049 -44.34 7.02 13.93
CA GLU A 1049 -45.60 6.26 13.85
C GLU A 1049 -45.76 5.18 14.94
N GLY A 1050 -44.77 5.04 15.83
CA GLY A 1050 -44.80 4.14 16.99
C GLY A 1050 -44.11 2.78 16.78
N TYR A 1051 -43.33 2.62 15.71
CA TYR A 1051 -42.54 1.41 15.50
C TYR A 1051 -41.20 1.49 16.25
N ASP A 1052 -40.90 0.51 17.11
CA ASP A 1052 -39.63 0.43 17.84
C ASP A 1052 -38.48 -0.05 16.93
N ILE A 1053 -37.86 0.88 16.20
CA ILE A 1053 -36.78 0.60 15.24
C ILE A 1053 -35.53 1.45 15.48
N THR A 1054 -34.39 0.90 15.12
CA THR A 1054 -33.12 1.63 15.03
C THR A 1054 -32.53 1.47 13.63
N TYR A 1055 -32.46 2.56 12.89
CA TYR A 1055 -31.88 2.62 11.55
C TYR A 1055 -30.38 2.85 11.63
N ARG A 1056 -29.59 2.12 10.83
CA ARG A 1056 -28.15 2.31 10.67
C ARG A 1056 -27.75 2.13 9.21
N ARG A 1057 -26.91 3.02 8.67
CA ARG A 1057 -26.32 2.89 7.33
C ARG A 1057 -24.90 2.30 7.41
N ILE A 1058 -24.69 1.10 6.86
CA ILE A 1058 -23.38 0.42 6.84
C ILE A 1058 -23.14 -0.12 5.42
N PRO A 1059 -22.60 0.71 4.50
CA PRO A 1059 -22.43 0.31 3.11
C PRO A 1059 -21.58 -0.97 2.96
N LEU A 1060 -22.09 -1.99 2.28
CA LEU A 1060 -21.43 -3.29 2.11
C LEU A 1060 -21.92 -4.00 0.85
N THR A 1061 -21.19 -3.87 -0.26
CA THR A 1061 -21.50 -4.57 -1.52
C THR A 1061 -20.63 -5.81 -1.75
N ARG A 1062 -20.99 -6.64 -2.74
CA ARG A 1062 -20.25 -7.87 -3.12
C ARG A 1062 -18.91 -7.53 -3.80
N GLU A 1063 -18.86 -6.41 -4.52
CA GLU A 1063 -17.73 -5.99 -5.34
C GLU A 1063 -16.75 -5.10 -4.58
N ARG A 1064 -17.21 -4.47 -3.49
CA ARG A 1064 -16.32 -3.83 -2.52
C ARG A 1064 -15.42 -4.87 -1.88
N GLU A 1065 -14.16 -4.48 -1.67
CA GLU A 1065 -13.20 -5.27 -0.92
C GLU A 1065 -13.62 -5.26 0.56
N ALA A 1066 -13.82 -6.44 1.14
CA ALA A 1066 -14.19 -6.54 2.55
C ALA A 1066 -13.03 -6.03 3.43
N LEU A 1067 -13.36 -5.30 4.49
CA LEU A 1067 -12.44 -4.79 5.50
C LEU A 1067 -12.77 -5.38 6.88
N THR A 1068 -11.77 -5.41 7.76
CA THR A 1068 -11.95 -5.79 9.17
C THR A 1068 -12.91 -4.84 9.90
N SER A 1069 -12.89 -3.55 9.54
CA SER A 1069 -13.82 -2.54 10.06
C SER A 1069 -15.29 -2.82 9.71
N ASP A 1070 -15.55 -3.52 8.60
CA ASP A 1070 -16.92 -3.88 8.20
C ASP A 1070 -17.49 -4.93 9.17
N VAL A 1071 -16.65 -5.88 9.62
CA VAL A 1071 -17.03 -6.86 10.64
C VAL A 1071 -17.34 -6.16 11.96
N ASP A 1072 -16.51 -5.19 12.37
CA ASP A 1072 -16.75 -4.37 13.56
C ASP A 1072 -18.09 -3.62 13.46
N ALA A 1073 -18.34 -2.93 12.34
CA ALA A 1073 -19.57 -2.17 12.14
C ALA A 1073 -20.83 -3.05 12.27
N ILE A 1074 -20.81 -4.25 11.68
CA ILE A 1074 -21.96 -5.17 11.74
C ILE A 1074 -22.10 -5.83 13.12
N GLN A 1075 -21.01 -6.30 13.76
CA GLN A 1075 -21.13 -6.98 15.06
C GLN A 1075 -21.66 -6.04 16.16
N TYR A 1076 -21.33 -4.75 16.09
CA TYR A 1076 -21.79 -3.73 17.03
C TYR A 1076 -23.21 -3.22 16.75
N CYS A 1077 -23.90 -3.76 15.72
CA CYS A 1077 -25.35 -3.61 15.58
C CYS A 1077 -26.14 -4.44 16.59
N LYS A 1078 -25.52 -5.43 17.25
CA LYS A 1078 -26.17 -6.25 18.26
C LYS A 1078 -26.56 -5.42 19.49
N GLU A 1079 -27.83 -5.50 19.89
CA GLU A 1079 -28.37 -4.86 21.09
C GLU A 1079 -29.16 -5.89 21.91
N ASP A 1080 -29.05 -5.88 23.24
CA ASP A 1080 -29.69 -6.90 24.10
C ASP A 1080 -31.22 -6.86 24.07
N CYS A 1081 -31.80 -5.69 23.78
CA CYS A 1081 -33.24 -5.49 23.65
C CYS A 1081 -33.78 -5.76 22.23
N ALA A 1082 -32.91 -6.03 21.24
CA ALA A 1082 -33.33 -6.26 19.87
C ALA A 1082 -34.03 -7.61 19.71
N GLY A 1083 -35.27 -7.59 19.22
CA GLY A 1083 -36.04 -8.78 18.88
C GLY A 1083 -35.76 -9.34 17.50
N SER A 1084 -35.32 -8.50 16.53
CA SER A 1084 -34.94 -8.91 15.17
C SER A 1084 -33.89 -7.99 14.55
N TYR A 1085 -33.07 -8.55 13.64
CA TYR A 1085 -32.08 -7.84 12.82
C TYR A 1085 -32.48 -7.92 11.35
N LEU A 1086 -32.67 -6.77 10.70
CA LEU A 1086 -33.12 -6.69 9.30
C LEU A 1086 -32.08 -5.98 8.43
N PHE A 1087 -31.56 -6.68 7.42
CA PHE A 1087 -30.59 -6.13 6.48
C PHE A 1087 -31.24 -5.75 5.15
N VAL A 1088 -31.03 -4.52 4.69
CA VAL A 1088 -31.53 -4.02 3.40
C VAL A 1088 -30.38 -3.91 2.42
N SER A 1089 -30.55 -4.41 1.20
CA SER A 1089 -29.55 -4.30 0.13
C SER A 1089 -30.19 -4.05 -1.22
N HIS A 1090 -29.39 -3.93 -2.29
CA HIS A 1090 -29.91 -3.69 -3.63
C HIS A 1090 -30.94 -4.76 -4.06
N THR A 1091 -30.54 -6.03 -3.96
CA THR A 1091 -31.37 -7.18 -4.39
C THR A 1091 -31.88 -8.06 -3.26
N GLY A 1092 -31.44 -7.85 -2.01
CA GLY A 1092 -31.68 -8.81 -0.93
C GLY A 1092 -30.87 -10.11 -1.06
N PHE A 1093 -29.99 -10.21 -2.05
CA PHE A 1093 -29.21 -11.42 -2.37
C PHE A 1093 -27.74 -11.08 -2.64
N GLY A 1094 -26.83 -12.02 -2.37
CA GLY A 1094 -25.40 -11.93 -2.62
C GLY A 1094 -24.65 -11.37 -1.41
N GLY A 1095 -24.15 -10.13 -1.51
CA GLY A 1095 -23.28 -9.52 -0.48
C GLY A 1095 -23.92 -9.43 0.92
N VAL A 1096 -25.26 -9.35 1.00
CA VAL A 1096 -26.00 -9.33 2.27
C VAL A 1096 -25.83 -10.62 3.08
N GLY A 1097 -25.63 -11.77 2.43
CA GLY A 1097 -25.38 -13.04 3.11
C GLY A 1097 -24.14 -13.00 4.02
N TYR A 1098 -23.12 -12.22 3.65
CA TYR A 1098 -21.93 -12.01 4.49
C TYR A 1098 -22.25 -11.21 5.77
N ALA A 1099 -23.06 -10.14 5.68
CA ALA A 1099 -23.50 -9.38 6.86
C ALA A 1099 -24.37 -10.23 7.80
N MET A 1100 -25.29 -11.01 7.22
CA MET A 1100 -26.13 -11.94 7.96
C MET A 1100 -25.27 -12.99 8.69
N ALA A 1101 -24.27 -13.57 8.01
CA ALA A 1101 -23.37 -14.53 8.62
C ALA A 1101 -22.58 -13.94 9.81
N ILE A 1102 -22.09 -12.70 9.70
CA ILE A 1102 -21.42 -12.00 10.83
C ILE A 1102 -22.36 -11.91 12.04
N MET A 1103 -23.61 -11.48 11.83
CA MET A 1103 -24.58 -11.34 12.91
C MET A 1103 -24.96 -12.69 13.53
N CYS A 1104 -25.20 -13.71 12.71
CA CYS A 1104 -25.49 -15.07 13.18
C CYS A 1104 -24.33 -15.63 14.04
N ILE A 1105 -23.09 -15.48 13.59
CA ILE A 1105 -21.88 -15.90 14.34
C ILE A 1105 -21.78 -15.17 15.68
N ARG A 1106 -22.11 -13.88 15.71
CA ARG A 1106 -22.10 -13.07 16.94
C ARG A 1106 -23.15 -13.53 17.95
N LEU A 1107 -24.37 -13.81 17.48
CA LEU A 1107 -25.48 -14.32 18.32
C LEU A 1107 -25.17 -15.72 18.88
N ASP A 1108 -24.58 -16.59 18.06
CA ASP A 1108 -24.19 -17.95 18.47
C ASP A 1108 -23.16 -17.99 19.59
N ALA A 1109 -22.22 -17.03 19.60
CA ALA A 1109 -21.18 -16.98 20.63
C ALA A 1109 -21.79 -16.80 22.02
N GLU A 1110 -22.81 -15.95 22.17
CA GLU A 1110 -23.42 -15.64 23.47
C GLU A 1110 -24.37 -16.71 24.00
N ALA A 1111 -25.06 -17.43 23.12
CA ALA A 1111 -25.87 -18.59 23.53
C ALA A 1111 -25.05 -19.66 24.26
N LYS A 1112 -23.72 -19.71 24.03
CA LYS A 1112 -22.77 -20.57 24.75
C LYS A 1112 -22.23 -19.96 26.06
N PHE A 1113 -22.37 -18.64 26.29
CA PHE A 1113 -21.88 -17.92 27.48
C PHE A 1113 -22.93 -17.70 28.58
N THR A 1114 -24.23 -17.89 28.31
CA THR A 1114 -25.25 -17.95 29.37
C THR A 1114 -25.15 -19.26 30.15
N PRO A 1115 -24.93 -19.26 31.49
CA PRO A 1115 -24.82 -20.49 32.26
C PRO A 1115 -26.21 -21.11 32.39
N LYS A 1116 -26.51 -22.11 31.55
CA LYS A 1116 -27.65 -22.99 31.81
C LYS A 1116 -27.26 -23.99 32.89
N ILE A 1117 -27.90 -23.81 34.03
CA ILE A 1117 -27.98 -24.76 35.15
C ILE A 1117 -28.36 -26.15 34.61
N SER A 1118 -27.52 -27.13 34.97
CA SER A 1118 -27.76 -28.57 35.01
C SER A 1118 -28.73 -29.14 33.98
N GLN A 1119 -28.21 -29.56 32.83
CA GLN A 1119 -28.74 -30.73 32.14
C GLN A 1119 -27.60 -31.70 31.83
N THR A 1120 -27.77 -32.89 32.39
CA THR A 1120 -27.00 -34.11 32.25
C THR A 1120 -26.34 -34.26 30.89
N VAL A 1121 -25.02 -34.43 30.91
CA VAL A 1121 -24.23 -34.94 29.78
C VAL A 1121 -24.69 -36.37 29.49
N VAL A 1122 -25.80 -36.49 28.77
CA VAL A 1122 -26.09 -37.71 28.01
C VAL A 1122 -25.33 -37.52 26.71
N GLY A 1123 -24.15 -38.15 26.64
CA GLY A 1123 -23.43 -38.30 25.39
C GLY A 1123 -24.38 -38.91 24.37
N ARG A 1124 -24.82 -38.10 23.40
CA ARG A 1124 -25.37 -38.62 22.15
C ARG A 1124 -24.24 -39.43 21.54
N ARG A 1125 -24.34 -40.75 21.71
CA ARG A 1125 -23.65 -41.73 20.89
C ARG A 1125 -23.81 -41.25 19.45
N SER A 1126 -22.70 -40.85 18.85
CA SER A 1126 -22.52 -40.91 17.41
C SER A 1126 -23.15 -42.22 16.96
N SER A 1127 -24.22 -42.14 16.16
CA SER A 1127 -24.76 -43.31 15.49
C SER A 1127 -23.59 -43.99 14.80
N SER A 1128 -23.30 -45.23 15.21
CA SER A 1128 -22.36 -46.10 14.52
C SER A 1128 -22.91 -46.34 13.12
N MET A 1129 -22.51 -45.49 12.17
CA MET A 1129 -22.48 -45.89 10.78
C MET A 1129 -21.51 -47.07 10.74
N SER A 1130 -21.99 -48.22 10.30
CA SER A 1130 -21.17 -49.38 10.03
C SER A 1130 -19.96 -48.95 9.20
N GLU A 1131 -18.75 -49.19 9.72
CA GLU A 1131 -17.47 -49.06 8.98
C GLU A 1131 -17.32 -50.17 7.93
N ALA A 1132 -18.33 -50.33 7.09
CA ALA A 1132 -18.29 -51.17 5.92
C ALA A 1132 -18.87 -50.33 4.77
N ASN A 1133 -17.98 -49.89 3.88
CA ASN A 1133 -18.23 -49.13 2.65
C ASN A 1133 -18.38 -47.61 2.81
N LEU A 1134 -17.28 -46.90 3.10
CA LEU A 1134 -17.12 -45.53 2.58
C LEU A 1134 -16.49 -45.62 1.18
N PRO A 1135 -16.99 -44.87 0.17
CA PRO A 1135 -16.31 -44.78 -1.12
C PRO A 1135 -14.91 -44.21 -0.91
N SER A 1136 -13.90 -44.99 -1.28
CA SER A 1136 -12.58 -44.45 -1.57
C SER A 1136 -12.72 -43.49 -2.75
N GLU A 1137 -12.38 -42.23 -2.52
CA GLU A 1137 -12.30 -41.09 -3.46
C GLU A 1137 -13.24 -39.95 -3.06
N LEU A 1138 -12.76 -39.04 -2.21
CA LEU A 1138 -13.23 -37.66 -2.29
C LEU A 1138 -12.47 -37.02 -3.45
N SER A 1139 -13.18 -36.62 -4.50
CA SER A 1139 -12.56 -35.93 -5.64
C SER A 1139 -12.05 -34.54 -5.19
N ASP A 1140 -11.01 -34.01 -5.84
CA ASP A 1140 -10.50 -32.66 -5.54
C ASP A 1140 -11.60 -31.58 -5.65
N GLU A 1141 -12.62 -31.82 -6.47
CA GLU A 1141 -13.79 -30.95 -6.60
C GLU A 1141 -14.66 -30.91 -5.33
N GLU A 1142 -14.81 -32.05 -4.64
CA GLU A 1142 -15.55 -32.11 -3.37
C GLU A 1142 -14.78 -31.40 -2.25
N ALA A 1143 -13.44 -31.49 -2.23
CA ALA A 1143 -12.63 -30.73 -1.28
C ALA A 1143 -12.80 -29.21 -1.48
N LEU A 1144 -12.79 -28.74 -2.74
CA LEU A 1144 -13.05 -27.32 -3.06
C LEU A 1144 -14.48 -26.91 -2.66
N ARG A 1145 -15.48 -27.77 -2.86
CA ARG A 1145 -16.87 -27.50 -2.44
C ARG A 1145 -17.01 -27.40 -0.92
N MET A 1146 -16.23 -28.18 -0.18
CA MET A 1146 -16.13 -28.09 1.28
C MET A 1146 -15.32 -26.89 1.77
N GLY A 1147 -14.76 -26.08 0.86
CA GLY A 1147 -13.97 -24.90 1.20
C GLY A 1147 -12.56 -25.23 1.70
N ASP A 1148 -12.02 -26.41 1.41
CA ASP A 1148 -10.68 -26.86 1.79
C ASP A 1148 -9.62 -26.27 0.83
N TYR A 1149 -9.66 -24.95 0.63
CA TYR A 1149 -8.66 -24.20 -0.15
C TYR A 1149 -7.33 -24.11 0.62
N ARG A 1150 -6.20 -24.12 -0.09
CA ARG A 1150 -4.85 -24.11 0.50
C ARG A 1150 -4.66 -23.00 1.55
N ASP A 1151 -5.06 -21.78 1.23
CA ASP A 1151 -4.89 -20.63 2.12
C ASP A 1151 -5.84 -20.68 3.33
N ILE A 1152 -7.03 -21.27 3.18
CA ILE A 1152 -7.98 -21.49 4.27
C ILE A 1152 -7.48 -22.58 5.22
N LEU A 1153 -6.91 -23.67 4.68
CA LEU A 1153 -6.28 -24.71 5.51
C LEU A 1153 -5.10 -24.13 6.29
N SER A 1154 -4.28 -23.28 5.66
CA SER A 1154 -3.18 -22.58 6.32
C SER A 1154 -3.68 -21.66 7.46
N LEU A 1155 -4.78 -20.93 7.22
CA LEU A 1155 -5.46 -20.16 8.27
C LEU A 1155 -5.89 -21.04 9.44
N THR A 1156 -6.55 -22.18 9.19
CA THR A 1156 -7.06 -23.04 10.27
C THR A 1156 -5.95 -23.61 11.17
N ARG A 1157 -4.74 -23.81 10.65
CA ARG A 1157 -3.60 -24.29 11.45
C ARG A 1157 -3.12 -23.23 12.44
N VAL A 1158 -3.07 -21.96 12.01
CA VAL A 1158 -2.63 -20.84 12.83
C VAL A 1158 -3.65 -20.46 13.91
N LEU A 1159 -4.94 -20.62 13.62
CA LEU A 1159 -5.99 -20.30 14.58
C LEU A 1159 -6.16 -21.37 15.67
N THR A 1160 -6.29 -20.92 16.92
CA THR A 1160 -6.76 -21.76 18.03
C THR A 1160 -8.15 -22.31 17.69
N HIS A 1161 -8.32 -23.64 17.77
CA HIS A 1161 -9.53 -24.35 17.34
C HIS A 1161 -9.95 -24.10 15.87
N GLY A 1162 -9.00 -23.79 14.97
CA GLY A 1162 -9.29 -23.41 13.59
C GLY A 1162 -10.26 -24.32 12.81
N PRO A 1163 -10.11 -25.66 12.79
CA PRO A 1163 -11.06 -26.53 12.10
C PRO A 1163 -12.50 -26.43 12.63
N LYS A 1164 -12.65 -26.27 13.95
CA LYS A 1164 -13.96 -26.05 14.59
C LYS A 1164 -14.54 -24.68 14.21
N ASN A 1165 -13.70 -23.64 14.17
CA ASN A 1165 -14.13 -22.30 13.73
C ASN A 1165 -14.61 -22.33 12.29
N LYS A 1166 -13.90 -23.02 11.39
CA LYS A 1166 -14.30 -23.24 10.00
C LYS A 1166 -15.64 -23.98 9.92
N ALA A 1167 -15.79 -25.11 10.61
CA ALA A 1167 -17.02 -25.89 10.61
C ALA A 1167 -18.24 -25.10 11.13
N ASP A 1168 -18.07 -24.34 12.22
CA ASP A 1168 -19.11 -23.45 12.76
C ASP A 1168 -19.53 -22.40 11.69
N VAL A 1169 -18.57 -21.83 10.97
CA VAL A 1169 -18.84 -20.85 9.90
C VAL A 1169 -19.52 -21.50 8.70
N ASP A 1170 -19.10 -22.70 8.30
CA ASP A 1170 -19.68 -23.43 7.17
C ASP A 1170 -21.17 -23.69 7.41
N ILE A 1171 -21.57 -24.05 8.64
CA ILE A 1171 -22.97 -24.22 9.03
C ILE A 1171 -23.75 -22.90 8.90
N VAL A 1172 -23.17 -21.78 9.32
CA VAL A 1172 -23.83 -20.47 9.21
C VAL A 1172 -23.98 -20.03 7.75
N ILE A 1173 -22.97 -20.28 6.91
CA ILE A 1173 -23.03 -19.97 5.47
C ILE A 1173 -24.15 -20.78 4.80
N GLU A 1174 -24.30 -22.07 5.11
CA GLU A 1174 -25.39 -22.91 4.60
C GLU A 1174 -26.77 -22.35 5.01
N LYS A 1175 -26.92 -21.95 6.28
CA LYS A 1175 -28.16 -21.31 6.76
C LYS A 1175 -28.45 -19.95 6.11
N CYS A 1176 -27.45 -19.29 5.54
CA CYS A 1176 -27.61 -18.01 4.85
C CYS A 1176 -27.79 -18.18 3.32
N ALA A 1177 -27.78 -19.41 2.79
CA ALA A 1177 -27.75 -19.69 1.35
C ALA A 1177 -28.88 -18.99 0.56
N GLY A 1178 -30.07 -18.84 1.15
CA GLY A 1178 -31.20 -18.15 0.53
C GLY A 1178 -30.98 -16.64 0.29
N ALA A 1179 -30.04 -16.02 1.01
CA ALA A 1179 -29.61 -14.63 0.81
C ALA A 1179 -28.21 -14.53 0.15
N GLY A 1180 -27.52 -15.64 -0.07
CA GLY A 1180 -26.22 -15.72 -0.75
C GLY A 1180 -25.31 -16.79 -0.14
N HIS A 1181 -24.67 -17.61 -0.99
CA HIS A 1181 -23.79 -18.70 -0.55
C HIS A 1181 -22.33 -18.44 -0.92
N LEU A 1182 -21.53 -18.05 0.08
CA LEU A 1182 -20.17 -17.57 -0.14
C LEU A 1182 -19.22 -18.66 -0.69
N ARG A 1183 -19.39 -19.93 -0.28
CA ARG A 1183 -18.58 -21.03 -0.81
C ARG A 1183 -18.91 -21.35 -2.27
N ASP A 1184 -20.17 -21.23 -2.67
CA ASP A 1184 -20.58 -21.43 -4.07
C ASP A 1184 -20.04 -20.30 -4.95
N ASP A 1185 -20.02 -19.06 -4.44
CA ASP A 1185 -19.40 -17.92 -5.10
C ASP A 1185 -17.92 -18.18 -5.40
N ILE A 1186 -17.15 -18.66 -4.42
CA ILE A 1186 -15.72 -18.97 -4.60
C ILE A 1186 -15.55 -20.09 -5.63
N LEU A 1187 -16.34 -21.16 -5.52
CA LEU A 1187 -16.31 -22.29 -6.45
C LEU A 1187 -16.66 -21.87 -7.88
N TYR A 1188 -17.66 -21.00 -8.04
CA TYR A 1188 -18.07 -20.44 -9.33
C TYR A 1188 -16.92 -19.67 -9.99
N TYR A 1189 -16.30 -18.71 -9.27
CA TYR A 1189 -15.19 -17.94 -9.83
C TYR A 1189 -13.98 -18.82 -10.16
N ASN A 1190 -13.69 -19.85 -9.36
CA ASN A 1190 -12.63 -20.82 -9.67
C ASN A 1190 -12.94 -21.57 -10.99
N LYS A 1191 -14.16 -22.08 -11.16
CA LYS A 1191 -14.58 -22.78 -12.38
C LYS A 1191 -14.53 -21.89 -13.62
N GLU A 1192 -14.97 -20.64 -13.52
CA GLU A 1192 -14.94 -19.72 -14.66
C GLU A 1192 -13.52 -19.30 -15.05
N LEU A 1193 -12.62 -19.12 -14.08
CA LEU A 1193 -11.19 -18.87 -14.34
C LEU A 1193 -10.53 -20.02 -15.11
N ARG A 1194 -10.89 -21.26 -14.81
CA ARG A 1194 -10.39 -22.45 -15.53
C ARG A 1194 -10.93 -22.57 -16.96
N LYS A 1195 -12.10 -21.99 -17.25
CA LYS A 1195 -12.71 -22.01 -18.60
C LYS A 1195 -12.23 -20.86 -19.49
N SER A 1196 -11.82 -19.73 -18.91
CA SER A 1196 -11.43 -18.55 -19.69
C SER A 1196 -10.16 -18.79 -20.54
N CYS A 1197 -10.22 -18.44 -21.83
CA CYS A 1197 -9.09 -18.49 -22.77
C CYS A 1197 -8.05 -17.42 -22.43
N ASP A 1198 -6.78 -17.63 -22.80
CA ASP A 1198 -5.66 -16.71 -22.50
C ASP A 1198 -5.76 -15.34 -23.23
N ASP A 1199 -6.65 -15.19 -24.21
CA ASP A 1199 -6.76 -13.97 -25.03
C ASP A 1199 -7.62 -12.83 -24.40
N ASP A 1200 -8.32 -13.07 -23.28
CA ASP A 1200 -9.17 -12.06 -22.61
C ASP A 1200 -8.65 -11.74 -21.18
N ASP A 1201 -7.55 -10.97 -21.15
CA ASP A 1201 -6.88 -10.53 -19.93
C ASP A 1201 -7.79 -9.74 -18.97
N GLU A 1202 -8.76 -8.97 -19.48
CA GLU A 1202 -9.62 -8.12 -18.65
C GLU A 1202 -10.69 -8.95 -17.92
N GLN A 1203 -11.31 -9.91 -18.61
CA GLN A 1203 -12.27 -10.83 -17.99
C GLN A 1203 -11.60 -11.75 -16.96
N ARG A 1204 -10.41 -12.27 -17.26
CA ARG A 1204 -9.62 -13.06 -16.29
C ARG A 1204 -9.28 -12.25 -15.05
N ALA A 1205 -8.82 -11.01 -15.22
CA ALA A 1205 -8.52 -10.11 -14.10
C ALA A 1205 -9.77 -9.82 -13.25
N TYR A 1206 -10.94 -9.66 -13.86
CA TYR A 1206 -12.21 -9.47 -13.16
C TYR A 1206 -12.62 -10.70 -12.34
N LEU A 1207 -12.59 -11.89 -12.95
CA LEU A 1207 -12.94 -13.14 -12.27
C LEU A 1207 -12.00 -13.43 -11.09
N MET A 1208 -10.71 -13.17 -11.27
CA MET A 1208 -9.70 -13.33 -10.22
C MET A 1208 -9.93 -12.35 -9.05
N ASP A 1209 -10.21 -11.08 -9.35
CA ASP A 1209 -10.54 -10.05 -8.36
C ASP A 1209 -11.78 -10.42 -7.54
N MET A 1210 -12.83 -10.92 -8.19
CA MET A 1210 -14.06 -11.34 -7.51
C MET A 1210 -13.89 -12.61 -6.68
N GLY A 1211 -13.16 -13.61 -7.20
CA GLY A 1211 -12.82 -14.83 -6.47
C GLY A 1211 -12.05 -14.55 -5.19
N ILE A 1212 -11.00 -13.71 -5.27
CA ILE A 1212 -10.19 -13.31 -4.10
C ILE A 1212 -11.05 -12.55 -3.07
N LYS A 1213 -11.95 -11.66 -3.51
CA LYS A 1213 -12.86 -10.94 -2.58
C LYS A 1213 -13.82 -11.89 -1.87
N ALA A 1214 -14.33 -12.91 -2.54
CA ALA A 1214 -15.17 -13.94 -1.92
C ALA A 1214 -14.36 -14.78 -0.91
N LEU A 1215 -13.16 -15.22 -1.29
CA LEU A 1215 -12.24 -15.96 -0.41
C LEU A 1215 -11.86 -15.15 0.83
N ARG A 1216 -11.63 -13.84 0.68
CA ARG A 1216 -11.34 -12.94 1.80
C ARG A 1216 -12.50 -12.80 2.78
N ARG A 1217 -13.75 -12.72 2.30
CA ARG A 1217 -14.92 -12.73 3.18
C ARG A 1217 -14.97 -14.02 3.99
N TYR A 1218 -14.66 -15.15 3.37
CA TYR A 1218 -14.67 -16.44 4.05
C TYR A 1218 -13.58 -16.51 5.11
N PHE A 1219 -12.37 -16.03 4.77
CA PHE A 1219 -11.26 -15.82 5.71
C PHE A 1219 -11.68 -14.96 6.92
N PHE A 1220 -12.41 -13.85 6.69
CA PHE A 1220 -12.88 -12.99 7.77
C PHE A 1220 -13.96 -13.62 8.66
N LEU A 1221 -14.87 -14.42 8.12
CA LEU A 1221 -15.84 -15.14 8.96
C LEU A 1221 -15.14 -16.15 9.89
N ILE A 1222 -14.16 -16.90 9.38
CA ILE A 1222 -13.40 -17.89 10.17
C ILE A 1222 -12.57 -17.20 11.26
N THR A 1223 -11.85 -16.14 10.91
CA THR A 1223 -11.08 -15.35 11.89
C THR A 1223 -11.98 -14.64 12.90
N PHE A 1224 -13.14 -14.12 12.48
CA PHE A 1224 -14.10 -13.51 13.38
C PHE A 1224 -14.65 -14.51 14.40
N ARG A 1225 -14.93 -15.75 13.97
CA ARG A 1225 -15.32 -16.82 14.90
C ARG A 1225 -14.21 -17.12 15.92
N ALA A 1226 -12.95 -17.17 15.49
CA ALA A 1226 -11.81 -17.36 16.39
C ALA A 1226 -11.62 -16.18 17.36
N TYR A 1227 -11.82 -14.96 16.89
CA TYR A 1227 -11.81 -13.75 17.71
C TYR A 1227 -12.84 -13.84 18.85
N LEU A 1228 -14.08 -14.23 18.55
CA LEU A 1228 -15.15 -14.36 19.56
C LEU A 1228 -14.88 -15.48 20.60
N TYR A 1229 -14.08 -16.49 20.26
CA TYR A 1229 -13.64 -17.51 21.24
C TYR A 1229 -12.50 -17.02 22.14
N SER A 1230 -11.58 -16.23 21.57
CA SER A 1230 -10.33 -15.84 22.24
C SER A 1230 -10.45 -14.58 23.08
N THR A 1231 -11.41 -13.70 22.78
CA THR A 1231 -11.54 -12.39 23.42
C THR A 1231 -13.00 -12.08 23.68
N LYS A 1232 -13.31 -11.46 24.83
CA LYS A 1232 -14.65 -10.89 25.02
C LYS A 1232 -14.79 -9.67 24.12
N ALA A 1233 -15.89 -9.56 23.37
CA ALA A 1233 -16.11 -8.47 22.42
C ALA A 1233 -16.11 -7.05 23.03
N SER A 1234 -16.15 -6.94 24.36
CA SER A 1234 -16.02 -5.71 25.14
C SER A 1234 -14.58 -5.23 25.34
N GLU A 1235 -13.57 -6.09 25.14
CA GLU A 1235 -12.18 -5.80 25.50
C GLU A 1235 -11.36 -5.23 24.34
N THR A 1236 -11.55 -5.74 23.12
CA THR A 1236 -10.82 -5.26 21.92
C THR A 1236 -11.73 -5.33 20.69
N LYS A 1237 -11.53 -4.46 19.70
CA LYS A 1237 -12.22 -4.53 18.40
C LYS A 1237 -11.62 -5.64 17.53
N PHE A 1238 -12.41 -6.23 16.63
CA PHE A 1238 -11.91 -7.24 15.69
C PHE A 1238 -10.77 -6.70 14.81
N THR A 1239 -10.87 -5.44 14.37
CA THR A 1239 -9.80 -4.77 13.61
C THR A 1239 -8.49 -4.72 14.39
N SER A 1240 -8.53 -4.30 15.66
CA SER A 1240 -7.34 -4.23 16.52
C SER A 1240 -6.76 -5.61 16.80
N TRP A 1241 -7.61 -6.63 16.98
CA TRP A 1241 -7.19 -8.02 17.15
C TRP A 1241 -6.47 -8.56 15.90
N MET A 1242 -7.02 -8.29 14.71
CA MET A 1242 -6.37 -8.63 13.43
C MET A 1242 -5.04 -7.89 13.23
N ASP A 1243 -4.97 -6.62 13.60
CA ASP A 1243 -3.76 -5.80 13.47
C ASP A 1243 -2.64 -6.24 14.41
N SER A 1244 -2.98 -6.86 15.55
CA SER A 1244 -2.02 -7.51 16.46
C SER A 1244 -1.50 -8.87 15.95
N ARG A 1245 -2.01 -9.34 14.80
CA ARG A 1245 -1.74 -10.64 14.19
C ARG A 1245 -1.14 -10.49 12.78
N PRO A 1246 0.14 -10.08 12.68
CA PRO A 1246 0.84 -9.92 11.40
C PRO A 1246 0.78 -11.17 10.51
N GLU A 1247 0.83 -12.38 11.08
CA GLU A 1247 0.70 -13.63 10.33
C GLU A 1247 -0.66 -13.78 9.64
N LEU A 1248 -1.76 -13.36 10.30
CA LEU A 1248 -3.09 -13.37 9.69
C LEU A 1248 -3.20 -12.31 8.58
N ARG A 1249 -2.58 -11.15 8.79
CA ARG A 1249 -2.49 -10.11 7.75
C ARG A 1249 -1.69 -10.61 6.54
N HIS A 1250 -0.59 -11.33 6.76
CA HIS A 1250 0.21 -11.93 5.69
C HIS A 1250 -0.62 -12.94 4.89
N LEU A 1251 -1.30 -13.88 5.56
CA LEU A 1251 -2.17 -14.86 4.89
C LEU A 1251 -3.29 -14.16 4.10
N CYS A 1252 -3.97 -13.17 4.69
CA CYS A 1252 -5.05 -12.43 4.02
C CYS A 1252 -4.58 -11.64 2.79
N ASN A 1253 -3.37 -11.10 2.81
CA ASN A 1253 -2.80 -10.33 1.70
C ASN A 1253 -2.28 -11.22 0.56
N ASN A 1254 -1.98 -12.49 0.85
CA ASN A 1254 -1.44 -13.45 -0.12
C ASN A 1254 -2.46 -14.48 -0.58
N LEU A 1255 -3.76 -14.25 -0.33
CA LEU A 1255 -4.84 -15.10 -0.82
C LEU A 1255 -4.77 -15.27 -2.33
N ARG A 1256 -4.79 -16.51 -2.80
CA ARG A 1256 -4.78 -16.88 -4.22
C ARG A 1256 -5.92 -17.83 -4.52
N MET A 1257 -6.43 -17.71 -5.75
CA MET A 1257 -7.27 -18.76 -6.32
C MET A 1257 -6.35 -19.84 -6.87
N ASP A 1258 -6.55 -21.09 -6.45
CA ASP A 1258 -5.83 -22.24 -6.98
C ASP A 1258 -6.05 -22.31 -8.50
N LYS A 1259 -4.96 -22.42 -9.28
CA LYS A 1259 -5.02 -22.51 -10.74
C LYS A 1259 -5.61 -23.86 -11.17
#